data_AF-A0A8H7EUA7-F1
#
_entry.id   AF-A0A8H7EUA7-F1
#
_cell.length_a   1.000
_cell.length_b   1.000
_cell.length_c   1.000
_cell.angle_alpha   90.00
_cell.angle_beta   90.00
_cell.angle_gamma   90.00
#
_symmetry.space_group_name_H-M   'P 1'
#
loop_
_entity.id
_entity.type
_entity.pdbx_description
1 polymer ?
#
loop_
_entity_poly.entity_id
_entity_poly.type
_entity_poly.pdbx_seq_one_letter_code
_entity_poly.pdbx_strand_id
1 'polypeptide(L)'
;MTIFDKISGLAQRAKDNAVAKSFLSKDTRLERSLSENVDIASMTIAKISTYGLPDTVSVVAFDPVSGLLAIETIKYMLFKTGYPLLVIVDKKNVITTIDLKTKRTRHRFQAQGIITSVEYCTGTDWLFFGSAEGAIDTFDLHLGMLAKVSIPNLLTTVEKDDGGGAIDRLDHVVVALQMHPTNLDFILIGYSSVIFLWDIREHTIRRAFTLRNLDVNNPLRNARLTCFTWSPRGDRIVGGYDDGYMHFWDANNDQMPIFSRQALQSHLPPSASPDPCEPVYQLAWYVDTTLQKTYLLVAGGSSIPEIRGIHVLEFDLDSESKDARKQSIIHSPVDVVDFIFICREPYFLGMHNPFGVLVIGSDNVLRAYSFDHGYPLLTLPPALDFLEPAVMNICQAFMVPETTFRKLCTANGSQGPVKYLPLTGGIAGNGHVYKIPSNDIFMTIHSDEAIKFWDAAFTSLRPLPYLTVHCKDGMNDPKAQVCCVDLNPKTGCLSVGCSDGTILVYEFVTALEQSSDVNDKVIENCDSTLKEISDLLKDMEETTAEQPDGNDSHEQENKPEEVPLENDRPLTDDTASGNATVNSSFANIRIEPLEFATDITGYVLKDRVILGHVYVEQIVSHGEDIIAFSTSDGSIIAVDIKIRQPIFCININDYEEKQQEDTESGKHTHKDASIQTFKPVIACLQIADSYSVAKPAQKSTFLYVGLSNGQVYQYEIGLNSAERRPLPVVIPAFDDAVLDISVINLEGETPNPGENKAESASSLSPPEEDFKQLPDNRSIRSEKSTKSIKSVKSTKSVKEEKPNPDSAESLEKNTGFSLLRKPSRKGSKSRQKADSKEPVPAMPRLPDLVQIERIKHTRHDYIYQQDPHFLILVSATAISVYLSGFNVKLYGVELVEHEKHQTATAIRSKVIRVGANICTLAVLLDDGHIRLFSLPALKPLHTLRLENYMPERLREATLSADGRVTLWTQKYELEQRTFMPQNQIPFGEDILLHNGDIMIPPHPSTATQRPKKSWLDTVSGAFKKNVFTIHDLDMMMGRVPAAAAAAEAQSSKASGNEAAKPQPQRSGVFKELSDKMNERGERLNELDQKFQDMNVASSDFLRAVREYNERQARKKWWEF
;
A
#
# COMPACT_ATOMS: atom_id res chain seq x y z
N MET A 1 -40.25 -23.95 -18.03
CA MET A 1 -41.47 -23.55 -17.32
C MET A 1 -42.68 -23.69 -18.22
N THR A 2 -43.69 -24.39 -17.74
CA THR A 2 -45.04 -24.50 -18.32
C THR A 2 -45.88 -23.26 -17.98
N ILE A 3 -47.11 -23.19 -18.50
CA ILE A 3 -48.08 -22.14 -18.15
C ILE A 3 -48.52 -22.28 -16.67
N PHE A 4 -48.60 -23.51 -16.14
CA PHE A 4 -48.97 -23.75 -14.74
C PHE A 4 -47.93 -23.18 -13.76
N ASP A 5 -46.63 -23.35 -14.04
CA ASP A 5 -45.54 -22.87 -13.19
C ASP A 5 -45.57 -21.32 -13.05
N LYS A 6 -45.94 -20.63 -14.14
CA LYS A 6 -46.11 -19.17 -14.12
C LYS A 6 -47.34 -18.74 -13.32
N ILE A 7 -48.43 -19.51 -13.36
CA ILE A 7 -49.65 -19.22 -12.60
C ILE A 7 -49.45 -19.48 -11.10
N SER A 8 -48.78 -20.57 -10.71
CA SER A 8 -48.47 -20.85 -9.30
C SER A 8 -47.49 -19.82 -8.73
N GLY A 9 -46.45 -19.44 -9.49
CA GLY A 9 -45.52 -18.36 -9.12
C GLY A 9 -46.21 -17.02 -8.92
N LEU A 10 -47.15 -16.64 -9.81
CA LEU A 10 -47.96 -15.43 -9.66
C LEU A 10 -48.87 -15.48 -8.42
N ALA A 11 -49.50 -16.63 -8.14
CA ALA A 11 -50.34 -16.80 -6.95
C ALA A 11 -49.54 -16.70 -5.64
N GLN A 12 -48.33 -17.27 -5.60
CA GLN A 12 -47.43 -17.17 -4.45
C GLN A 12 -46.90 -15.74 -4.28
N ARG A 13 -46.39 -15.09 -5.35
CA ARG A 13 -46.00 -13.66 -5.32
C ARG A 13 -47.16 -12.76 -4.86
N ALA A 14 -48.41 -13.04 -5.22
CA ALA A 14 -49.59 -12.29 -4.77
C ALA A 14 -49.92 -12.51 -3.28
N LYS A 15 -49.80 -13.75 -2.79
CA LYS A 15 -49.97 -14.10 -1.37
C LYS A 15 -48.94 -13.41 -0.49
N ASP A 16 -47.67 -13.44 -0.88
CA ASP A 16 -46.58 -12.90 -0.06
C ASP A 16 -46.64 -11.36 -0.01
N ASN A 17 -46.98 -10.71 -1.13
CA ASN A 17 -47.32 -9.29 -1.16
C ASN A 17 -48.49 -8.91 -0.24
N ALA A 18 -49.47 -9.79 -0.04
CA ALA A 18 -50.58 -9.55 0.89
C ALA A 18 -50.15 -9.70 2.36
N VAL A 19 -49.21 -10.61 2.67
CA VAL A 19 -48.60 -10.70 4.00
C VAL A 19 -47.74 -9.47 4.29
N ALA A 20 -46.86 -9.08 3.37
CA ALA A 20 -46.03 -7.87 3.50
C ALA A 20 -46.87 -6.63 3.81
N LYS A 21 -47.92 -6.35 3.01
CA LYS A 21 -48.84 -5.23 3.23
C LYS A 21 -49.56 -5.29 4.58
N SER A 22 -49.91 -6.49 5.07
CA SER A 22 -50.52 -6.66 6.40
C SER A 22 -49.55 -6.32 7.54
N PHE A 23 -48.24 -6.53 7.35
CA PHE A 23 -47.22 -6.14 8.33
C PHE A 23 -46.91 -4.63 8.26
N LEU A 24 -46.70 -4.07 7.06
CA LEU A 24 -46.50 -2.63 6.87
C LEU A 24 -47.67 -1.80 7.42
N SER A 25 -48.92 -2.27 7.25
CA SER A 25 -50.12 -1.63 7.81
C SER A 25 -50.24 -1.68 9.34
N LYS A 26 -49.41 -2.48 10.02
CA LYS A 26 -49.37 -2.61 11.50
C LYS A 26 -48.21 -1.84 12.13
N ASP A 27 -47.13 -1.60 11.40
CA ASP A 27 -46.06 -0.70 11.80
C ASP A 27 -45.53 0.12 10.60
N THR A 28 -45.99 1.36 10.51
CA THR A 28 -45.62 2.29 9.43
C THR A 28 -44.14 2.72 9.48
N ARG A 29 -43.40 2.43 10.57
CA ARG A 29 -41.94 2.66 10.61
C ARG A 29 -41.22 1.81 9.55
N LEU A 30 -41.80 0.66 9.17
CA LEU A 30 -41.27 -0.26 8.16
C LEU A 30 -41.41 0.26 6.71
N GLU A 31 -42.17 1.34 6.49
CA GLU A 31 -42.30 2.03 5.20
C GLU A 31 -41.39 3.26 5.07
N ARG A 32 -40.81 3.75 6.18
CA ARG A 32 -39.90 4.90 6.20
C ARG A 32 -38.68 4.60 5.32
N SER A 33 -38.43 5.41 4.30
CA SER A 33 -37.20 5.25 3.53
C SER A 33 -36.01 5.87 4.25
N LEU A 34 -34.90 5.13 4.24
CA LEU A 34 -33.60 5.60 4.72
C LEU A 34 -32.87 6.45 3.67
N SER A 35 -33.44 6.64 2.46
CA SER A 35 -32.71 7.18 1.30
C SER A 35 -33.25 8.50 0.78
N GLU A 36 -34.19 9.14 1.50
CA GLU A 36 -34.95 10.31 1.00
C GLU A 36 -34.11 11.56 0.73
N ASN A 37 -32.90 11.64 1.29
CA ASN A 37 -31.98 12.79 1.18
C ASN A 37 -30.64 12.42 0.53
N VAL A 38 -30.61 11.32 -0.23
CA VAL A 38 -29.45 10.95 -1.06
C VAL A 38 -29.40 11.86 -2.29
N ASP A 39 -28.34 12.66 -2.42
CA ASP A 39 -28.14 13.56 -3.55
C ASP A 39 -27.54 12.81 -4.73
N ILE A 40 -28.42 12.23 -5.54
CA ILE A 40 -28.08 11.52 -6.78
C ILE A 40 -27.44 12.47 -7.82
N ALA A 41 -27.75 13.77 -7.78
CA ALA A 41 -27.34 14.70 -8.84
C ALA A 41 -25.86 15.11 -8.76
N SER A 42 -25.22 14.97 -7.60
CA SER A 42 -23.78 15.19 -7.45
C SER A 42 -22.92 13.93 -7.65
N MET A 43 -23.52 12.75 -7.82
CA MET A 43 -22.79 11.49 -7.84
C MET A 43 -21.90 11.33 -9.08
N THR A 44 -20.60 11.27 -8.84
CA THR A 44 -19.57 10.95 -9.84
C THR A 44 -18.50 10.08 -9.19
N ILE A 45 -17.91 9.15 -9.94
CA ILE A 45 -16.73 8.41 -9.48
C ILE A 45 -15.51 9.34 -9.57
N ALA A 46 -14.86 9.59 -8.43
CA ALA A 46 -13.67 10.43 -8.32
C ALA A 46 -12.52 9.67 -7.65
N LYS A 47 -11.31 9.81 -8.21
CA LYS A 47 -10.09 9.19 -7.67
C LYS A 47 -9.67 9.83 -6.35
N ILE A 48 -9.32 9.01 -5.37
CA ILE A 48 -8.74 9.43 -4.09
C ILE A 48 -7.22 9.27 -4.10
N SER A 49 -6.74 8.11 -4.56
CA SER A 49 -5.34 7.69 -4.48
C SER A 49 -5.05 6.51 -5.41
N THR A 50 -3.77 6.34 -5.77
CA THR A 50 -3.19 5.12 -6.36
C THR A 50 -2.25 4.45 -5.36
N TYR A 51 -2.26 3.11 -5.32
CA TYR A 51 -1.29 2.30 -4.58
C TYR A 51 -0.59 1.32 -5.53
N GLY A 52 0.67 1.00 -5.25
CA GLY A 52 1.49 0.17 -6.13
C GLY A 52 1.96 0.88 -7.39
N LEU A 53 2.18 0.13 -8.48
CA LEU A 53 2.74 0.62 -9.75
C LEU A 53 2.08 -0.06 -10.97
N PRO A 54 1.98 0.60 -12.13
CA PRO A 54 1.29 0.04 -13.30
C PRO A 54 1.99 -1.19 -13.91
N ASP A 55 3.33 -1.23 -13.88
CA ASP A 55 4.16 -2.32 -14.40
C ASP A 55 5.52 -2.34 -13.66
N THR A 56 6.42 -3.26 -14.02
CA THR A 56 7.75 -3.40 -13.43
C THR A 56 8.75 -2.32 -13.88
N VAL A 57 9.87 -2.19 -13.16
CA VAL A 57 10.89 -1.15 -13.39
C VAL A 57 12.01 -1.68 -14.27
N SER A 58 12.19 -1.11 -15.48
CA SER A 58 13.34 -1.43 -16.35
C SER A 58 14.34 -0.28 -16.54
N VAL A 59 14.00 0.95 -16.17
CA VAL A 59 14.90 2.11 -16.18
C VAL A 59 14.58 3.01 -14.98
N VAL A 60 15.62 3.56 -14.36
CA VAL A 60 15.52 4.50 -13.23
C VAL A 60 16.33 5.77 -13.50
N ALA A 61 15.86 6.91 -13.00
CA ALA A 61 16.57 8.19 -13.05
C ALA A 61 16.43 8.95 -11.73
N PHE A 62 17.47 9.68 -11.34
CA PHE A 62 17.53 10.42 -10.07
C PHE A 62 18.03 11.86 -10.30
N ASP A 63 17.39 12.85 -9.66
CA ASP A 63 17.88 14.23 -9.61
C ASP A 63 18.36 14.57 -8.20
N PRO A 64 19.68 14.64 -7.95
CA PRO A 64 20.24 14.97 -6.62
C PRO A 64 19.97 16.42 -6.18
N VAL A 65 19.59 17.32 -7.09
CA VAL A 65 19.24 18.72 -6.78
C VAL A 65 17.76 18.83 -6.45
N SER A 66 16.89 18.25 -7.28
CA SER A 66 15.44 18.28 -7.04
C SER A 66 14.96 17.27 -5.99
N GLY A 67 15.79 16.29 -5.61
CA GLY A 67 15.43 15.21 -4.66
C GLY A 67 14.42 14.20 -5.22
N LEU A 68 14.35 14.07 -6.56
CA LEU A 68 13.34 13.29 -7.28
C LEU A 68 13.87 11.95 -7.79
N LEU A 69 12.98 10.96 -7.82
CA LEU A 69 13.17 9.67 -8.49
C LEU A 69 12.15 9.54 -9.61
N ALA A 70 12.54 8.97 -10.76
CA ALA A 70 11.64 8.55 -11.82
C ALA A 70 11.93 7.09 -12.21
N ILE A 71 10.89 6.34 -12.52
CA ILE A 71 10.93 4.91 -12.89
C ILE A 71 9.97 4.66 -14.07
N GLU A 72 10.42 3.94 -15.09
CA GLU A 72 9.60 3.63 -16.28
C GLU A 72 10.14 2.40 -17.02
N THR A 73 9.27 1.66 -17.72
CA THR A 73 9.61 0.46 -18.51
C THR A 73 10.14 0.80 -19.92
N ILE A 74 11.03 1.82 -20.00
CA ILE A 74 11.44 2.50 -21.24
C ILE A 74 12.83 2.04 -21.77
N LYS A 75 13.56 2.85 -22.56
CA LYS A 75 14.91 2.51 -23.07
C LYS A 75 16.02 3.32 -22.39
N TYR A 76 15.88 4.64 -22.31
CA TYR A 76 16.73 5.50 -21.47
C TYR A 76 15.88 6.58 -20.82
N MET A 77 16.27 7.05 -19.64
CA MET A 77 15.61 8.14 -18.93
C MET A 77 16.64 8.91 -18.09
N LEU A 78 16.55 10.23 -18.09
CA LEU A 78 17.43 11.11 -17.29
C LEU A 78 16.74 12.45 -16.97
N PHE A 79 17.04 13.00 -15.80
CA PHE A 79 16.64 14.36 -15.46
C PHE A 79 17.63 15.36 -16.04
N LYS A 80 17.14 16.51 -16.54
CA LYS A 80 17.98 17.70 -16.66
C LYS A 80 18.17 18.27 -15.24
N THR A 81 19.14 17.75 -14.51
CA THR A 81 19.45 18.03 -13.09
C THR A 81 19.19 19.47 -12.65
N GLY A 82 18.31 19.68 -11.68
CA GLY A 82 17.93 21.00 -11.14
C GLY A 82 16.97 21.84 -12.01
N TYR A 83 16.50 21.32 -13.14
CA TYR A 83 15.53 21.98 -14.03
C TYR A 83 14.21 21.18 -14.11
N PRO A 84 13.08 21.81 -14.47
CA PRO A 84 11.79 21.14 -14.59
C PRO A 84 11.68 20.32 -15.89
N LEU A 85 12.67 19.49 -16.22
CA LEU A 85 12.69 18.73 -17.46
C LEU A 85 13.18 17.30 -17.24
N LEU A 86 12.30 16.33 -17.49
CA LEU A 86 12.64 14.91 -17.63
C LEU A 86 12.85 14.59 -19.11
N VAL A 87 13.82 13.75 -19.41
CA VAL A 87 14.17 13.31 -20.77
C VAL A 87 14.01 11.80 -20.83
N ILE A 88 13.29 11.32 -21.82
CA ILE A 88 12.93 9.91 -22.02
C ILE A 88 13.27 9.53 -23.46
N VAL A 89 13.85 8.36 -23.67
CA VAL A 89 14.07 7.76 -24.98
C VAL A 89 13.28 6.46 -25.05
N ASP A 90 12.38 6.35 -26.01
CA ASP A 90 11.54 5.15 -26.17
C ASP A 90 12.25 4.01 -26.93
N LYS A 91 11.64 2.82 -26.91
CA LYS A 91 12.14 1.63 -27.64
C LYS A 91 12.05 1.77 -29.18
N LYS A 92 11.57 2.91 -29.70
CA LYS A 92 11.53 3.30 -31.13
C LYS A 92 12.56 4.41 -31.44
N ASN A 93 13.44 4.74 -30.49
CA ASN A 93 14.46 5.78 -30.58
C ASN A 93 13.89 7.21 -30.72
N VAL A 94 12.73 7.46 -30.10
CA VAL A 94 12.15 8.80 -29.98
C VAL A 94 12.61 9.45 -28.67
N ILE A 95 13.37 10.54 -28.78
CA ILE A 95 13.71 11.41 -27.65
C ILE A 95 12.50 12.30 -27.35
N THR A 96 11.99 12.21 -26.13
CA THR A 96 10.85 12.99 -25.64
C THR A 96 11.28 13.75 -24.40
N THR A 97 10.94 15.04 -24.32
CA THR A 97 11.16 15.83 -23.09
C THR A 97 9.82 16.18 -22.46
N ILE A 98 9.72 16.04 -21.14
CA ILE A 98 8.51 16.31 -20.35
C ILE A 98 8.81 17.45 -19.38
N ASP A 99 8.00 18.50 -19.42
CA ASP A 99 8.08 19.62 -18.50
C ASP A 99 7.40 19.25 -17.17
N LEU A 100 8.18 19.24 -16.09
CA LEU A 100 7.77 18.78 -14.75
C LEU A 100 6.88 19.78 -13.98
N LYS A 101 6.76 21.03 -14.46
CA LYS A 101 5.80 22.01 -13.92
C LYS A 101 4.42 21.79 -14.50
N THR A 102 4.34 21.52 -15.80
CA THR A 102 3.08 21.35 -16.54
C THR A 102 2.62 19.90 -16.66
N LYS A 103 3.49 18.93 -16.32
CA LYS A 103 3.27 17.47 -16.45
C LYS A 103 2.90 17.07 -17.88
N ARG A 104 3.53 17.69 -18.88
CA ARG A 104 3.24 17.52 -20.32
C ARG A 104 4.50 17.40 -21.15
N THR A 105 4.40 16.68 -22.28
CA THR A 105 5.44 16.67 -23.33
C THR A 105 5.69 18.09 -23.83
N ARG A 106 6.95 18.50 -23.82
CA ARG A 106 7.44 19.77 -24.35
C ARG A 106 7.99 19.62 -25.77
N HIS A 107 8.91 18.66 -25.96
CA HIS A 107 9.53 18.36 -27.25
C HIS A 107 9.47 16.85 -27.55
N ARG A 108 9.44 16.49 -28.84
CA ARG A 108 9.50 15.11 -29.31
C ARG A 108 10.29 15.04 -30.62
N PHE A 109 11.34 14.22 -30.66
CA PHE A 109 12.29 14.11 -31.77
C PHE A 109 12.56 12.63 -32.10
N GLN A 110 12.46 12.26 -33.37
CA GLN A 110 12.78 10.92 -33.86
C GLN A 110 14.24 10.87 -34.32
N ALA A 111 15.07 10.04 -33.69
CA ALA A 111 16.43 9.80 -34.19
C ALA A 111 16.41 9.02 -35.52
N GLN A 112 17.41 9.25 -36.36
CA GLN A 112 17.51 8.65 -37.70
C GLN A 112 18.04 7.20 -37.65
N GLY A 113 19.00 6.94 -36.76
CA GLY A 113 19.56 5.61 -36.47
C GLY A 113 19.03 5.02 -35.17
N ILE A 114 19.54 3.83 -34.81
CA ILE A 114 19.24 3.21 -33.52
C ILE A 114 20.15 3.83 -32.46
N ILE A 115 19.60 4.52 -31.46
CA ILE A 115 20.36 5.04 -30.32
C ILE A 115 20.89 3.85 -29.51
N THR A 116 22.19 3.80 -29.22
CA THR A 116 22.83 2.71 -28.45
C THR A 116 23.48 3.19 -27.16
N SER A 117 23.74 4.48 -27.04
CA SER A 117 24.26 5.12 -25.81
C SER A 117 23.79 6.57 -25.71
N VAL A 118 23.70 7.10 -24.50
CA VAL A 118 23.34 8.50 -24.20
C VAL A 118 24.25 9.05 -23.10
N GLU A 119 24.59 10.33 -23.16
CA GLU A 119 25.36 11.03 -22.12
C GLU A 119 24.90 12.49 -22.00
N TYR A 120 24.57 12.92 -20.78
CA TYR A 120 24.09 14.29 -20.52
C TYR A 120 25.18 15.11 -19.83
N CYS A 121 25.55 16.23 -20.46
CA CYS A 121 26.56 17.13 -19.91
C CYS A 121 25.96 17.98 -18.76
N THR A 122 26.04 17.48 -17.54
CA THR A 122 25.33 18.04 -16.37
C THR A 122 25.62 19.52 -16.11
N GLY A 123 24.56 20.31 -16.02
CA GLY A 123 24.61 21.76 -15.85
C GLY A 123 24.55 22.56 -17.17
N THR A 124 24.49 21.87 -18.30
CA THR A 124 24.26 22.45 -19.64
C THR A 124 22.86 22.10 -20.17
N ASP A 125 22.58 22.33 -21.45
CA ASP A 125 21.40 21.78 -22.15
C ASP A 125 21.77 20.66 -23.15
N TRP A 126 23.01 20.15 -23.11
CA TRP A 126 23.54 19.28 -24.16
C TRP A 126 23.43 17.79 -23.79
N LEU A 127 22.67 17.06 -24.59
CA LEU A 127 22.57 15.61 -24.57
C LEU A 127 23.30 15.03 -25.79
N PHE A 128 24.36 14.28 -25.56
CA PHE A 128 25.02 13.48 -26.59
C PHE A 128 24.31 12.12 -26.70
N PHE A 129 24.17 11.59 -27.92
CA PHE A 129 23.69 10.22 -28.10
C PHE A 129 24.42 9.51 -29.24
N GLY A 130 24.89 8.30 -28.95
CA GLY A 130 25.60 7.43 -29.87
C GLY A 130 24.64 6.51 -30.61
N SER A 131 24.98 6.15 -31.84
CA SER A 131 24.16 5.34 -32.72
C SER A 131 24.81 4.01 -33.11
N ALA A 132 23.99 3.04 -33.54
CA ALA A 132 24.47 1.75 -34.07
C ALA A 132 25.31 1.89 -35.35
N GLU A 133 25.14 3.00 -36.06
CA GLU A 133 25.89 3.39 -37.27
C GLU A 133 27.23 4.09 -36.94
N GLY A 134 27.51 4.32 -35.65
CA GLY A 134 28.76 4.91 -35.15
C GLY A 134 28.80 6.43 -35.06
N ALA A 135 27.77 7.15 -35.51
CA ALA A 135 27.68 8.59 -35.33
C ALA A 135 27.27 8.97 -33.90
N ILE A 136 27.72 10.15 -33.42
CA ILE A 136 27.34 10.72 -32.13
C ILE A 136 26.74 12.11 -32.38
N ASP A 137 25.41 12.18 -32.33
CA ASP A 137 24.65 13.42 -32.47
C ASP A 137 24.53 14.14 -31.12
N THR A 138 24.35 15.46 -31.16
CA THR A 138 24.09 16.28 -29.97
C THR A 138 22.70 16.92 -30.07
N PHE A 139 21.91 16.82 -29.01
CA PHE A 139 20.54 17.34 -28.92
C PHE A 139 20.45 18.49 -27.90
N ASP A 140 19.79 19.58 -28.29
CA ASP A 140 19.52 20.75 -27.45
C ASP A 140 18.25 20.53 -26.63
N LEU A 141 18.39 20.28 -25.32
CA LEU A 141 17.29 20.05 -24.39
C LEU A 141 16.36 21.27 -24.22
N HIS A 142 16.84 22.48 -24.50
CA HIS A 142 16.06 23.71 -24.42
C HIS A 142 15.19 23.91 -25.67
N LEU A 143 15.79 23.76 -26.85
CA LEU A 143 15.17 24.01 -28.16
C LEU A 143 14.43 22.81 -28.75
N GLY A 144 14.77 21.58 -28.35
CA GLY A 144 14.12 20.36 -28.84
C GLY A 144 14.59 19.90 -30.22
N MET A 145 15.82 20.28 -30.61
CA MET A 145 16.39 20.04 -31.94
C MET A 145 17.83 19.56 -31.83
N LEU A 146 18.38 19.00 -32.91
CA LEU A 146 19.82 18.72 -32.99
C LEU A 146 20.64 20.02 -33.01
N ALA A 147 21.84 19.95 -32.43
CA ALA A 147 22.89 20.95 -32.61
C ALA A 147 23.38 20.99 -34.07
N LYS A 148 24.16 22.03 -34.42
CA LYS A 148 24.78 22.12 -35.76
C LYS A 148 26.00 21.20 -35.92
N VAL A 149 26.51 20.66 -34.82
CA VAL A 149 27.69 19.81 -34.75
C VAL A 149 27.25 18.40 -34.39
N SER A 150 27.80 17.42 -35.11
CA SER A 150 27.68 15.98 -34.87
C SER A 150 29.07 15.39 -35.06
N ILE A 151 29.42 14.37 -34.26
CA ILE A 151 30.71 13.69 -34.34
C ILE A 151 30.53 12.49 -35.28
N PRO A 152 31.26 12.42 -36.40
CA PRO A 152 31.14 11.32 -37.35
C PRO A 152 31.69 10.02 -36.76
N ASN A 153 31.36 8.88 -37.39
CA ASN A 153 31.92 7.57 -37.03
C ASN A 153 33.46 7.60 -37.11
N LEU A 154 34.09 7.61 -35.94
CA LEU A 154 35.53 7.82 -35.77
C LEU A 154 36.35 6.62 -36.24
N LEU A 155 35.79 5.40 -36.21
CA LEU A 155 36.45 4.21 -36.71
C LEU A 155 36.80 4.37 -38.20
N THR A 156 35.88 4.93 -38.99
CA THR A 156 36.06 5.23 -40.43
C THR A 156 37.10 6.32 -40.74
N THR A 157 37.66 6.97 -39.72
CA THR A 157 38.80 7.89 -39.87
C THR A 157 40.13 7.15 -39.73
N VAL A 158 40.23 6.20 -38.80
CA VAL A 158 41.42 5.37 -38.55
C VAL A 158 41.57 4.27 -39.62
N GLU A 159 40.45 3.71 -40.09
CA GLU A 159 40.37 2.70 -41.16
C GLU A 159 41.13 3.05 -42.45
N LYS A 160 41.35 4.35 -42.71
CA LYS A 160 41.99 4.85 -43.94
C LYS A 160 43.51 4.74 -43.93
N ASP A 161 44.12 4.66 -42.76
CA ASP A 161 45.58 4.59 -42.59
C ASP A 161 46.06 3.12 -42.43
N ASP A 162 45.27 2.27 -41.76
CA ASP A 162 45.66 0.89 -41.38
C ASP A 162 45.39 -0.23 -42.43
N GLY A 163 45.08 0.14 -43.67
CA GLY A 163 45.24 -0.80 -44.81
C GLY A 163 44.19 -1.92 -44.97
N GLY A 164 42.95 -1.72 -44.50
CA GLY A 164 41.78 -2.45 -45.03
C GLY A 164 41.59 -3.90 -44.55
N GLY A 165 41.75 -4.15 -43.24
CA GLY A 165 41.21 -5.36 -42.62
C GLY A 165 39.67 -5.44 -42.72
N ALA A 166 39.12 -6.65 -42.82
CA ALA A 166 37.66 -6.84 -42.85
C ALA A 166 37.07 -6.67 -41.44
N ILE A 167 36.46 -5.50 -41.20
CA ILE A 167 35.83 -5.13 -39.93
C ILE A 167 34.41 -5.71 -39.83
N ASP A 168 34.03 -6.18 -38.64
CA ASP A 168 32.67 -6.63 -38.35
C ASP A 168 31.75 -5.42 -38.14
N ARG A 169 30.49 -5.51 -38.57
CA ARG A 169 29.50 -4.43 -38.41
C ARG A 169 29.28 -4.04 -36.95
N LEU A 170 29.48 -5.00 -36.03
CA LEU A 170 29.41 -4.77 -34.58
C LEU A 170 30.49 -3.81 -34.08
N ASP A 171 31.66 -3.74 -34.70
CA ASP A 171 32.75 -2.85 -34.27
C ASP A 171 32.38 -1.35 -34.43
N HIS A 172 31.45 -1.01 -35.33
CA HIS A 172 31.02 0.38 -35.55
C HIS A 172 30.02 0.91 -34.51
N VAL A 173 29.44 0.07 -33.65
CA VAL A 173 28.40 0.48 -32.69
C VAL A 173 29.00 1.36 -31.59
N VAL A 174 28.39 2.51 -31.29
CA VAL A 174 28.77 3.33 -30.11
C VAL A 174 28.18 2.68 -28.85
N VAL A 175 28.99 1.85 -28.21
CA VAL A 175 28.65 1.08 -27.01
C VAL A 175 28.37 1.99 -25.81
N ALA A 176 29.24 2.98 -25.58
CA ALA A 176 29.12 3.88 -24.43
C ALA A 176 29.74 5.27 -24.69
N LEU A 177 29.27 6.26 -23.94
CA LEU A 177 29.70 7.65 -23.94
C LEU A 177 29.90 8.11 -22.49
N GLN A 178 30.93 8.92 -22.21
CA GLN A 178 31.09 9.57 -20.90
C GLN A 178 31.93 10.85 -21.00
N MET A 179 31.41 11.97 -20.51
CA MET A 179 32.16 13.23 -20.34
C MET A 179 33.32 13.03 -19.35
N HIS A 180 34.42 13.77 -19.51
CA HIS A 180 35.51 13.73 -18.53
C HIS A 180 35.11 14.48 -17.24
N PRO A 181 35.16 13.84 -16.05
CA PRO A 181 34.45 14.29 -14.84
C PRO A 181 34.83 15.69 -14.36
N THR A 182 36.06 16.13 -14.62
CA THR A 182 36.59 17.44 -14.22
C THR A 182 36.87 18.40 -15.40
N ASN A 183 36.64 18.01 -16.66
CA ASN A 183 37.01 18.83 -17.82
C ASN A 183 36.04 18.68 -19.01
N LEU A 184 35.40 19.79 -19.37
CA LEU A 184 34.42 19.85 -20.46
C LEU A 184 35.05 19.75 -21.87
N ASP A 185 36.38 19.86 -22.03
CA ASP A 185 37.04 19.69 -23.34
C ASP A 185 36.91 18.25 -23.88
N PHE A 186 36.69 17.24 -23.02
CA PHE A 186 36.85 15.84 -23.39
C PHE A 186 35.62 14.96 -23.13
N ILE A 187 35.37 14.07 -24.08
CA ILE A 187 34.40 12.97 -23.98
C ILE A 187 35.08 11.66 -24.43
N LEU A 188 34.77 10.57 -23.74
CA LEU A 188 35.12 9.22 -24.18
C LEU A 188 34.01 8.66 -25.07
N ILE A 189 34.43 8.02 -26.16
CA ILE A 189 33.54 7.40 -27.14
C ILE A 189 34.01 5.95 -27.34
N GLY A 190 33.24 5.01 -26.79
CA GLY A 190 33.54 3.58 -26.84
C GLY A 190 32.86 2.91 -28.03
N TYR A 191 33.68 2.34 -28.91
CA TYR A 191 33.31 1.37 -29.95
C TYR A 191 33.71 -0.02 -29.46
N SER A 192 33.08 -1.09 -29.96
CA SER A 192 33.36 -2.46 -29.47
C SER A 192 34.83 -2.89 -29.61
N SER A 193 35.68 -2.20 -30.38
CA SER A 193 37.12 -2.50 -30.50
C SER A 193 38.08 -1.42 -29.96
N VAL A 194 37.60 -0.25 -29.54
CA VAL A 194 38.44 0.91 -29.20
C VAL A 194 37.69 1.97 -28.39
N ILE A 195 38.35 2.55 -27.38
CA ILE A 195 37.88 3.77 -26.71
C ILE A 195 38.65 4.95 -27.28
N PHE A 196 37.95 5.94 -27.85
CA PHE A 196 38.56 7.20 -28.26
C PHE A 196 38.39 8.27 -27.19
N LEU A 197 39.46 9.04 -26.93
CA LEU A 197 39.39 10.31 -26.22
C LEU A 197 39.21 11.41 -27.28
N TRP A 198 38.02 12.01 -27.35
CA TRP A 198 37.70 13.06 -28.31
C TRP A 198 37.85 14.45 -27.68
N ASP A 199 38.56 15.35 -28.37
CA ASP A 199 38.65 16.77 -28.03
C ASP A 199 37.49 17.51 -28.71
N ILE A 200 36.52 17.98 -27.91
CA ILE A 200 35.31 18.66 -28.37
C ILE A 200 35.64 20.03 -28.97
N ARG A 201 36.73 20.67 -28.53
CA ARG A 201 37.11 22.03 -28.92
C ARG A 201 37.92 22.07 -30.22
N GLU A 202 38.84 21.12 -30.38
CA GLU A 202 39.66 21.02 -31.58
C GLU A 202 39.01 20.14 -32.67
N HIS A 203 37.95 19.40 -32.33
CA HIS A 203 37.30 18.39 -33.17
C HIS A 203 38.27 17.30 -33.67
N THR A 204 39.05 16.72 -32.75
CA THR A 204 40.08 15.72 -33.07
C THR A 204 40.11 14.56 -32.08
N ILE A 205 40.47 13.37 -32.57
CA ILE A 205 40.87 12.23 -31.73
C ILE A 205 42.20 12.57 -31.04
N ARG A 206 42.21 12.57 -29.70
CA ARG A 206 43.40 12.83 -28.89
C ARG A 206 44.16 11.56 -28.49
N ARG A 207 43.45 10.46 -28.25
CA ARG A 207 43.99 9.13 -27.88
C ARG A 207 43.06 8.02 -28.38
N ALA A 208 43.62 6.83 -28.60
CA ALA A 208 42.88 5.64 -29.05
C ALA A 208 43.30 4.38 -28.26
N PHE A 209 42.57 4.05 -27.20
CA PHE A 209 42.86 2.91 -26.34
C PHE A 209 42.28 1.62 -26.95
N THR A 210 43.13 0.68 -27.37
CA THR A 210 42.67 -0.59 -27.98
C THR A 210 43.53 -1.79 -27.58
N LEU A 211 42.89 -2.92 -27.30
CA LEU A 211 43.55 -4.20 -27.03
C LEU A 211 44.23 -4.78 -28.29
N ARG A 212 43.94 -4.26 -29.49
CA ARG A 212 44.58 -4.67 -30.76
C ARG A 212 46.11 -4.44 -30.78
N ASN A 213 46.62 -3.58 -29.88
CA ASN A 213 48.04 -3.32 -29.65
C ASN A 213 48.77 -4.44 -28.88
N LEU A 214 48.04 -5.38 -28.27
CA LEU A 214 48.64 -6.55 -27.61
C LEU A 214 49.26 -7.51 -28.63
N ASP A 215 50.17 -8.37 -28.14
CA ASP A 215 50.78 -9.45 -28.91
C ASP A 215 49.70 -10.29 -29.62
N VAL A 216 49.94 -10.66 -30.88
CA VAL A 216 49.02 -11.45 -31.72
C VAL A 216 48.60 -12.77 -31.05
N ASN A 217 49.43 -13.32 -30.16
CA ASN A 217 49.17 -14.55 -29.42
C ASN A 217 48.44 -14.33 -28.08
N ASN A 218 48.17 -13.09 -27.68
CA ASN A 218 47.46 -12.78 -26.43
C ASN A 218 45.94 -13.00 -26.61
N PRO A 219 45.29 -13.86 -25.80
CA PRO A 219 43.86 -14.16 -25.97
C PRO A 219 42.95 -12.92 -25.81
N LEU A 220 43.34 -11.98 -24.95
CA LEU A 220 42.58 -10.75 -24.65
C LEU A 220 42.58 -9.74 -25.83
N ARG A 221 43.43 -9.94 -26.84
CA ARG A 221 43.62 -9.01 -27.97
C ARG A 221 42.35 -8.73 -28.78
N ASN A 222 41.45 -9.71 -28.83
CA ASN A 222 40.24 -9.67 -29.65
C ASN A 222 38.95 -9.48 -28.83
N ALA A 223 39.06 -9.30 -27.50
CA ALA A 223 37.92 -9.05 -26.63
C ALA A 223 37.21 -7.73 -27.00
N ARG A 224 35.88 -7.70 -26.82
CA ARG A 224 35.03 -6.58 -27.24
C ARG A 224 34.60 -5.75 -26.05
N LEU A 225 34.72 -4.43 -26.19
CA LEU A 225 34.33 -3.46 -25.18
C LEU A 225 32.80 -3.51 -24.97
N THR A 226 32.39 -3.69 -23.71
CA THR A 226 30.98 -3.73 -23.27
C THR A 226 30.61 -2.51 -22.43
N CYS A 227 31.54 -1.95 -21.64
CA CYS A 227 31.35 -0.70 -20.90
C CYS A 227 32.68 -0.02 -20.55
N PHE A 228 32.65 1.21 -20.04
CA PHE A 228 33.82 1.85 -19.43
C PHE A 228 33.43 2.90 -18.38
N THR A 229 34.39 3.29 -17.52
CA THR A 229 34.28 4.46 -16.63
C THR A 229 35.62 5.20 -16.51
N TRP A 230 35.55 6.52 -16.34
CA TRP A 230 36.64 7.32 -15.78
C TRP A 230 36.91 6.95 -14.31
N SER A 231 38.13 7.23 -13.84
CA SER A 231 38.41 7.46 -12.42
C SER A 231 37.84 8.83 -11.97
N PRO A 232 37.54 9.05 -10.67
CA PRO A 232 37.04 10.34 -10.19
C PRO A 232 37.99 11.52 -10.44
N ARG A 233 39.29 11.27 -10.60
CA ARG A 233 40.30 12.28 -10.94
C ARG A 233 40.42 12.57 -12.44
N GLY A 234 39.89 11.71 -13.32
CA GLY A 234 40.06 11.78 -14.78
C GLY A 234 41.46 11.34 -15.26
N ASP A 235 42.27 10.73 -14.38
CA ASP A 235 43.64 10.29 -14.68
C ASP A 235 43.71 8.87 -15.25
N ARG A 236 42.69 8.04 -15.02
CA ARG A 236 42.61 6.64 -15.47
C ARG A 236 41.26 6.34 -16.10
N ILE A 237 41.24 5.32 -16.95
CA ILE A 237 40.04 4.78 -17.59
C ILE A 237 40.02 3.27 -17.34
N VAL A 238 38.85 2.71 -17.01
CA VAL A 238 38.63 1.26 -16.95
C VAL A 238 37.65 0.87 -18.03
N GLY A 239 38.03 -0.03 -18.93
CA GLY A 239 37.10 -0.68 -19.86
C GLY A 239 36.76 -2.09 -19.37
N GLY A 240 35.48 -2.45 -19.40
CA GLY A 240 34.97 -3.81 -19.22
C GLY A 240 34.70 -4.45 -20.57
N TYR A 241 34.91 -5.77 -20.67
CA TYR A 241 34.91 -6.51 -21.93
C TYR A 241 34.06 -7.80 -21.87
N ASP A 242 33.76 -8.35 -23.05
CA ASP A 242 32.90 -9.52 -23.25
C ASP A 242 33.52 -10.86 -22.77
N ASP A 243 34.82 -10.88 -22.51
CA ASP A 243 35.55 -12.01 -21.91
C ASP A 243 35.58 -12.00 -20.36
N GLY A 244 34.92 -11.02 -19.75
CA GLY A 244 34.86 -10.83 -18.29
C GLY A 244 36.08 -10.11 -17.69
N TYR A 245 37.03 -9.64 -18.49
CA TYR A 245 38.16 -8.85 -18.00
C TYR A 245 37.88 -7.34 -17.96
N MET A 246 38.54 -6.68 -17.01
CA MET A 246 38.70 -5.23 -16.96
C MET A 246 40.14 -4.85 -17.32
N HIS A 247 40.28 -3.82 -18.15
CA HIS A 247 41.57 -3.26 -18.55
C HIS A 247 41.69 -1.81 -18.07
N PHE A 248 42.73 -1.53 -17.29
CA PHE A 248 42.99 -0.22 -16.68
C PHE A 248 44.01 0.54 -17.52
N TRP A 249 43.69 1.78 -17.88
CA TRP A 249 44.51 2.65 -18.76
C TRP A 249 44.87 3.97 -18.05
N ASP A 250 45.99 4.57 -18.44
CA ASP A 250 46.35 5.95 -18.09
C ASP A 250 45.79 6.87 -19.17
N ALA A 251 45.03 7.89 -18.79
CA ALA A 251 44.37 8.81 -19.73
C ALA A 251 45.34 9.54 -20.70
N ASN A 252 46.64 9.55 -20.38
CA ASN A 252 47.70 10.20 -21.16
C ASN A 252 48.42 9.24 -22.10
N ASN A 253 48.34 7.92 -21.86
CA ASN A 253 49.13 6.88 -22.52
C ASN A 253 48.22 5.74 -23.04
N ASP A 254 48.03 5.69 -24.35
CA ASP A 254 47.16 4.75 -25.05
C ASP A 254 47.87 3.51 -25.61
N GLN A 255 49.18 3.38 -25.38
CA GLN A 255 49.99 2.32 -26.01
C GLN A 255 49.62 0.92 -25.51
N MET A 256 49.38 0.77 -24.21
CA MET A 256 49.01 -0.51 -23.57
C MET A 256 48.29 -0.28 -22.22
N PRO A 257 47.48 -1.25 -21.72
CA PRO A 257 46.93 -1.20 -20.37
C PRO A 257 48.02 -1.15 -19.29
N ILE A 258 47.74 -0.46 -18.19
CA ILE A 258 48.56 -0.46 -16.97
C ILE A 258 48.60 -1.88 -16.35
N PHE A 259 47.43 -2.54 -16.33
CA PHE A 259 47.22 -3.95 -15.94
C PHE A 259 45.81 -4.40 -16.39
N SER A 260 45.52 -5.70 -16.26
CA SER A 260 44.22 -6.30 -16.60
C SER A 260 43.83 -7.34 -15.54
N ARG A 261 42.56 -7.41 -15.12
CA ARG A 261 42.03 -8.40 -14.14
C ARG A 261 40.53 -8.65 -14.34
N GLN A 262 40.04 -9.85 -14.01
CA GLN A 262 38.61 -10.12 -13.82
C GLN A 262 38.06 -9.40 -12.57
N ALA A 263 36.75 -9.39 -12.33
CA ALA A 263 36.19 -8.73 -11.16
C ALA A 263 36.61 -9.45 -9.87
N LEU A 264 36.38 -10.76 -9.79
CA LEU A 264 36.87 -11.67 -8.76
C LEU A 264 37.98 -12.56 -9.35
N GLN A 265 39.10 -12.71 -8.63
CA GLN A 265 40.22 -13.54 -9.07
C GLN A 265 40.26 -14.84 -8.27
N SER A 266 39.96 -15.98 -8.92
CA SER A 266 40.01 -17.28 -8.26
C SER A 266 41.43 -17.66 -7.84
N HIS A 267 41.62 -18.10 -6.59
CA HIS A 267 42.90 -18.65 -6.11
C HIS A 267 43.13 -20.13 -6.48
N LEU A 268 42.27 -20.70 -7.33
CA LEU A 268 42.43 -22.05 -7.85
C LEU A 268 43.61 -22.09 -8.84
N PRO A 269 44.40 -23.20 -8.88
CA PRO A 269 45.38 -23.39 -9.94
C PRO A 269 44.68 -23.46 -11.29
N PRO A 270 45.26 -22.91 -12.38
CA PRO A 270 44.60 -22.87 -13.67
C PRO A 270 44.25 -24.28 -14.17
N SER A 271 42.97 -24.54 -14.30
CA SER A 271 42.40 -25.69 -15.01
C SER A 271 42.80 -25.65 -16.49
N ALA A 272 42.79 -26.81 -17.15
CA ALA A 272 43.15 -26.92 -18.57
C ALA A 272 42.15 -26.24 -19.53
N SER A 273 41.02 -25.77 -18.99
CA SER A 273 40.03 -24.91 -19.64
C SER A 273 39.60 -23.84 -18.62
N PRO A 274 39.77 -22.54 -18.91
CA PRO A 274 39.22 -21.50 -18.02
C PRO A 274 37.70 -21.61 -17.99
N ASP A 275 37.12 -21.50 -16.79
CA ASP A 275 35.67 -21.48 -16.63
C ASP A 275 35.08 -20.23 -17.32
N PRO A 276 33.91 -20.32 -17.97
CA PRO A 276 33.32 -19.19 -18.70
C PRO A 276 32.97 -18.06 -17.73
N CYS A 277 33.61 -16.91 -17.91
CA CYS A 277 33.38 -15.71 -17.12
C CYS A 277 32.20 -14.91 -17.69
N GLU A 278 31.40 -14.28 -16.83
CA GLU A 278 30.36 -13.35 -17.25
C GLU A 278 30.99 -12.06 -17.81
N PRO A 279 30.51 -11.50 -18.94
CA PRO A 279 31.00 -10.23 -19.48
C PRO A 279 30.85 -9.08 -18.47
N VAL A 280 31.79 -8.12 -18.45
CA VAL A 280 31.68 -6.94 -17.56
C VAL A 280 30.78 -5.90 -18.24
N TYR A 281 29.48 -5.94 -17.96
CA TYR A 281 28.49 -5.09 -18.64
C TYR A 281 28.32 -3.70 -18.03
N GLN A 282 28.71 -3.46 -16.76
CA GLN A 282 28.61 -2.13 -16.16
C GLN A 282 29.73 -1.84 -15.15
N LEU A 283 30.24 -0.60 -15.20
CA LEU A 283 31.31 -0.08 -14.34
C LEU A 283 30.96 1.34 -13.86
N ALA A 284 31.26 1.65 -12.60
CA ALA A 284 31.24 3.03 -12.11
C ALA A 284 32.25 3.24 -10.97
N TRP A 285 33.00 4.34 -10.99
CA TRP A 285 34.05 4.62 -10.00
C TRP A 285 33.70 5.86 -9.17
N TYR A 286 33.70 5.76 -7.83
CA TYR A 286 33.49 6.92 -6.95
C TYR A 286 34.67 7.17 -5.99
N VAL A 287 34.71 8.36 -5.39
CA VAL A 287 35.66 8.78 -4.34
C VAL A 287 34.94 9.07 -3.04
N ASP A 288 35.45 8.52 -1.94
CA ASP A 288 35.16 8.98 -0.59
C ASP A 288 36.31 9.88 -0.11
N THR A 289 36.03 11.17 -0.06
CA THR A 289 36.98 12.22 0.36
C THR A 289 37.16 12.29 1.89
N THR A 290 36.29 11.65 2.66
CA THR A 290 36.43 11.50 4.12
C THR A 290 37.39 10.37 4.45
N LEU A 291 37.29 9.24 3.74
CA LEU A 291 38.15 8.07 3.90
C LEU A 291 39.46 8.14 3.09
N GLN A 292 39.60 9.11 2.17
CA GLN A 292 40.72 9.25 1.23
C GLN A 292 40.92 8.00 0.36
N LYS A 293 39.80 7.45 -0.13
CA LYS A 293 39.73 6.22 -0.93
C LYS A 293 38.86 6.38 -2.16
N THR A 294 39.05 5.50 -3.13
CA THR A 294 38.16 5.36 -4.28
C THR A 294 37.68 3.92 -4.42
N TYR A 295 36.50 3.77 -5.01
CA TYR A 295 35.78 2.50 -5.06
C TYR A 295 35.25 2.29 -6.47
N LEU A 296 35.70 1.22 -7.13
CA LEU A 296 35.17 0.80 -8.43
C LEU A 296 34.08 -0.26 -8.19
N LEU A 297 32.88 0.05 -8.66
CA LEU A 297 31.75 -0.88 -8.78
C LEU A 297 31.84 -1.61 -10.12
N VAL A 298 31.61 -2.93 -10.09
CA VAL A 298 31.66 -3.82 -11.24
C VAL A 298 30.47 -4.76 -11.21
N ALA A 299 29.66 -4.78 -12.27
CA ALA A 299 28.65 -5.79 -12.51
C ALA A 299 29.08 -6.69 -13.68
N GLY A 300 28.89 -8.00 -13.53
CA GLY A 300 29.58 -9.00 -14.34
C GLY A 300 31.05 -9.20 -13.96
N GLY A 301 31.79 -9.96 -14.77
CA GLY A 301 33.19 -10.30 -14.50
C GLY A 301 33.42 -11.35 -13.41
N SER A 302 32.36 -12.09 -13.04
CA SER A 302 32.44 -13.26 -12.15
C SER A 302 32.64 -14.54 -12.97
N SER A 303 33.50 -15.44 -12.49
CA SER A 303 33.60 -16.84 -12.95
C SER A 303 32.90 -17.82 -12.00
N ILE A 304 32.14 -17.32 -11.01
CA ILE A 304 31.44 -18.10 -9.99
C ILE A 304 29.94 -17.73 -10.05
N PRO A 305 29.09 -18.57 -10.66
CA PRO A 305 27.66 -18.26 -10.88
C PRO A 305 26.84 -18.05 -9.60
N GLU A 306 27.30 -18.56 -8.46
CA GLU A 306 26.64 -18.39 -7.16
C GLU A 306 26.82 -16.97 -6.57
N ILE A 307 27.76 -16.18 -7.09
CA ILE A 307 28.07 -14.84 -6.57
C ILE A 307 27.26 -13.79 -7.34
N ARG A 308 26.11 -13.41 -6.77
CA ARG A 308 25.22 -12.35 -7.26
C ARG A 308 25.43 -11.02 -6.56
N GLY A 309 25.38 -9.94 -7.34
CA GLY A 309 25.46 -8.57 -6.86
C GLY A 309 26.49 -7.74 -7.62
N ILE A 310 26.97 -6.67 -6.98
CA ILE A 310 27.97 -5.76 -7.54
C ILE A 310 29.29 -5.96 -6.78
N HIS A 311 30.37 -6.29 -7.48
CA HIS A 311 31.70 -6.34 -6.88
C HIS A 311 32.21 -4.91 -6.60
N VAL A 312 32.83 -4.71 -5.44
CA VAL A 312 33.40 -3.43 -5.01
C VAL A 312 34.89 -3.60 -4.80
N LEU A 313 35.69 -2.78 -5.49
CA LEU A 313 37.15 -2.79 -5.45
C LEU A 313 37.67 -1.49 -4.82
N GLU A 314 38.32 -1.60 -3.67
CA GLU A 314 38.83 -0.47 -2.89
C GLU A 314 40.27 -0.12 -3.28
N PHE A 315 40.51 1.13 -3.66
CA PHE A 315 41.83 1.70 -3.94
C PHE A 315 42.09 2.90 -3.01
N ASP A 316 43.33 3.05 -2.51
CA ASP A 316 43.75 4.29 -1.87
C ASP A 316 43.81 5.43 -2.89
N LEU A 317 43.39 6.64 -2.50
CA LEU A 317 43.37 7.79 -3.40
C LEU A 317 44.78 8.25 -3.84
N ASP A 318 45.77 8.17 -2.95
CA ASP A 318 47.13 8.71 -3.14
C ASP A 318 48.24 7.64 -3.15
N SER A 319 47.90 6.37 -3.42
CA SER A 319 48.88 5.29 -3.50
C SER A 319 49.38 5.06 -4.93
N GLU A 320 50.67 4.75 -5.07
CA GLU A 320 51.26 4.22 -6.31
C GLU A 320 50.80 2.77 -6.60
N SER A 321 50.04 2.14 -5.69
CA SER A 321 49.42 0.83 -5.94
C SER A 321 48.56 0.88 -7.21
N LYS A 322 48.84 -0.06 -8.11
CA LYS A 322 48.09 -0.23 -9.35
C LYS A 322 46.78 -0.99 -9.10
N ASP A 323 46.84 -2.05 -8.30
CA ASP A 323 45.70 -2.93 -8.00
C ASP A 323 45.00 -2.55 -6.67
N ALA A 324 43.79 -3.10 -6.49
CA ALA A 324 42.92 -2.87 -5.35
C ALA A 324 43.46 -3.49 -4.05
N ARG A 325 43.26 -2.79 -2.91
CA ARG A 325 43.67 -3.27 -1.58
C ARG A 325 42.68 -4.26 -0.96
N LYS A 326 41.39 -4.14 -1.29
CA LYS A 326 40.30 -4.94 -0.73
C LYS A 326 39.21 -5.13 -1.78
N GLN A 327 38.60 -6.30 -1.76
CA GLN A 327 37.38 -6.61 -2.50
C GLN A 327 36.23 -6.91 -1.54
N SER A 328 35.03 -6.48 -1.88
CA SER A 328 33.76 -6.83 -1.23
C SER A 328 32.64 -6.91 -2.27
N ILE A 329 31.43 -7.32 -1.87
CA ILE A 329 30.28 -7.48 -2.75
C ILE A 329 29.06 -6.79 -2.12
N ILE A 330 28.29 -6.04 -2.91
CA ILE A 330 26.94 -5.60 -2.57
C ILE A 330 26.00 -6.72 -3.03
N HIS A 331 25.53 -7.55 -2.10
CA HIS A 331 24.78 -8.76 -2.42
C HIS A 331 23.35 -8.45 -2.92
N SER A 332 22.99 -9.08 -4.04
CA SER A 332 21.64 -9.05 -4.62
C SER A 332 21.07 -10.49 -4.64
N PRO A 333 19.77 -10.70 -4.37
CA PRO A 333 19.16 -12.03 -4.43
C PRO A 333 19.09 -12.58 -5.87
N VAL A 334 18.97 -11.66 -6.84
CA VAL A 334 18.90 -11.90 -8.28
C VAL A 334 20.08 -11.23 -8.98
N ASP A 335 20.30 -11.61 -10.23
CA ASP A 335 21.35 -11.03 -11.07
C ASP A 335 21.07 -9.54 -11.34
N VAL A 336 22.11 -8.73 -11.51
CA VAL A 336 21.99 -7.27 -11.71
C VAL A 336 21.75 -6.97 -13.19
N VAL A 337 20.91 -5.97 -13.49
CA VAL A 337 20.63 -5.51 -14.86
C VAL A 337 21.16 -4.11 -15.11
N ASP A 338 20.97 -3.19 -14.16
CA ASP A 338 21.42 -1.80 -14.23
C ASP A 338 21.63 -1.24 -12.81
N PHE A 339 22.53 -0.28 -12.64
CA PHE A 339 22.72 0.46 -11.39
C PHE A 339 23.15 1.92 -11.58
N ILE A 340 22.65 2.82 -10.71
CA ILE A 340 23.03 4.25 -10.71
C ILE A 340 23.41 4.76 -9.30
N PHE A 341 24.32 5.73 -9.24
CA PHE A 341 24.72 6.36 -7.97
C PHE A 341 23.61 7.22 -7.36
N ILE A 342 23.55 7.22 -6.03
CA ILE A 342 22.73 8.15 -5.25
C ILE A 342 23.67 9.15 -4.57
N CYS A 343 23.65 10.39 -5.04
CA CYS A 343 24.59 11.44 -4.65
C CYS A 343 23.86 12.71 -4.14
N ARG A 344 24.64 13.70 -3.69
CA ARG A 344 24.13 15.04 -3.31
C ARG A 344 24.76 16.16 -4.15
N GLU A 345 25.95 15.93 -4.69
CA GLU A 345 26.58 16.83 -5.66
C GLU A 345 26.19 16.38 -7.09
N PRO A 346 25.64 17.27 -7.93
CA PRO A 346 25.24 16.92 -9.31
C PRO A 346 26.42 16.79 -10.28
N TYR A 347 27.61 17.26 -9.90
CA TYR A 347 28.77 17.34 -10.76
C TYR A 347 29.69 16.12 -10.64
N PHE A 348 30.75 16.10 -11.44
CA PHE A 348 31.73 15.00 -11.47
C PHE A 348 31.05 13.63 -11.72
N LEU A 349 30.00 13.61 -12.57
CA LEU A 349 29.19 12.41 -12.87
C LEU A 349 28.57 11.73 -11.63
N GLY A 350 28.39 12.45 -10.52
CA GLY A 350 27.95 11.87 -9.24
C GLY A 350 29.01 11.02 -8.52
N MET A 351 30.24 10.97 -9.03
CA MET A 351 31.36 10.17 -8.49
C MET A 351 31.91 10.72 -7.15
N HIS A 352 31.50 11.92 -6.74
CA HIS A 352 32.00 12.57 -5.52
C HIS A 352 31.10 12.32 -4.31
N ASN A 353 31.59 11.53 -3.36
CA ASN A 353 30.90 11.17 -2.12
C ASN A 353 29.41 10.76 -2.32
N PRO A 354 29.07 9.86 -3.28
CA PRO A 354 27.76 9.24 -3.29
C PRO A 354 27.53 8.49 -1.97
N PHE A 355 26.29 8.42 -1.52
CA PHE A 355 25.92 7.76 -0.25
C PHE A 355 25.28 6.38 -0.45
N GLY A 356 25.08 5.97 -1.71
CA GLY A 356 24.54 4.65 -2.05
C GLY A 356 24.42 4.42 -3.55
N VAL A 357 23.78 3.30 -3.89
CA VAL A 357 23.49 2.85 -5.25
C VAL A 357 22.05 2.34 -5.37
N LEU A 358 21.36 2.73 -6.45
CA LEU A 358 20.12 2.10 -6.90
C LEU A 358 20.46 0.96 -7.85
N VAL A 359 19.81 -0.18 -7.70
CA VAL A 359 20.07 -1.42 -8.45
C VAL A 359 18.76 -1.98 -8.98
N ILE A 360 18.70 -2.29 -10.27
CA ILE A 360 17.60 -3.03 -10.89
C ILE A 360 18.04 -4.50 -11.05
N GLY A 361 17.26 -5.43 -10.51
CA GLY A 361 17.49 -6.86 -10.63
C GLY A 361 16.87 -7.48 -11.90
N SER A 362 17.23 -8.73 -12.22
CA SER A 362 16.62 -9.51 -13.31
C SER A 362 15.14 -9.86 -13.09
N ASP A 363 14.64 -9.64 -11.87
CA ASP A 363 13.22 -9.61 -11.50
C ASP A 363 12.50 -8.31 -11.92
N ASN A 364 13.22 -7.28 -12.38
CA ASN A 364 12.73 -5.93 -12.69
C ASN A 364 12.25 -5.15 -11.43
N VAL A 365 12.87 -5.46 -10.29
CA VAL A 365 12.61 -4.82 -8.98
C VAL A 365 13.75 -3.86 -8.67
N LEU A 366 13.39 -2.63 -8.29
CA LEU A 366 14.34 -1.62 -7.81
C LEU A 366 14.73 -1.91 -6.35
N ARG A 367 16.03 -1.88 -6.06
CA ARG A 367 16.62 -1.98 -4.72
C ARG A 367 17.56 -0.80 -4.49
N ALA A 368 17.74 -0.40 -3.24
CA ALA A 368 18.58 0.73 -2.86
C ALA A 368 19.54 0.32 -1.74
N TYR A 369 20.84 0.48 -1.94
CA TYR A 369 21.87 0.09 -0.96
C TYR A 369 22.66 1.33 -0.53
N SER A 370 22.86 1.50 0.77
CA SER A 370 23.78 2.51 1.30
C SER A 370 25.24 2.09 1.08
N PHE A 371 26.17 3.05 1.02
CA PHE A 371 27.61 2.78 1.14
C PHE A 371 28.12 2.79 2.60
N ASP A 372 27.20 2.86 3.58
CA ASP A 372 27.48 2.49 4.98
C ASP A 372 28.12 1.09 5.09
N HIS A 373 28.83 0.84 6.19
CA HIS A 373 29.45 -0.46 6.47
C HIS A 373 28.43 -1.61 6.40
N GLY A 374 28.71 -2.61 5.55
CA GLY A 374 27.86 -3.77 5.33
C GLY A 374 26.79 -3.60 4.23
N TYR A 375 26.78 -2.45 3.54
CA TYR A 375 25.86 -2.12 2.45
C TYR A 375 24.37 -2.32 2.81
N PRO A 376 23.87 -1.73 3.91
CA PRO A 376 22.49 -1.93 4.34
C PRO A 376 21.50 -1.41 3.30
N LEU A 377 20.42 -2.17 3.08
CA LEU A 377 19.31 -1.80 2.21
C LEU A 377 18.59 -0.55 2.77
N LEU A 378 18.24 0.37 1.89
CA LEU A 378 17.43 1.56 2.18
C LEU A 378 15.97 1.29 1.85
N THR A 379 15.06 1.72 2.74
CA THR A 379 13.61 1.54 2.55
C THR A 379 13.11 2.46 1.44
N LEU A 380 12.48 1.87 0.43
CA LEU A 380 11.91 2.55 -0.73
C LEU A 380 10.47 3.07 -0.45
N PRO A 381 9.94 3.98 -1.28
CA PRO A 381 8.53 4.37 -1.23
C PRO A 381 7.57 3.17 -1.30
N PRO A 382 6.49 3.14 -0.49
CA PRO A 382 5.52 2.04 -0.42
C PRO A 382 4.99 1.48 -1.75
N ALA A 383 4.88 2.31 -2.79
CA ALA A 383 4.46 1.89 -4.13
C ALA A 383 5.36 0.80 -4.75
N LEU A 384 6.65 0.75 -4.40
CA LEU A 384 7.60 -0.25 -4.91
C LEU A 384 7.50 -1.60 -4.18
N ASP A 385 6.99 -1.61 -2.95
CA ASP A 385 6.83 -2.81 -2.10
C ASP A 385 5.66 -3.72 -2.54
N PHE A 386 4.95 -3.32 -3.60
CA PHE A 386 3.91 -4.08 -4.30
C PHE A 386 4.47 -5.04 -5.36
N LEU A 387 5.70 -4.79 -5.85
CA LEU A 387 6.31 -5.58 -6.92
C LEU A 387 6.86 -6.92 -6.43
N GLU A 388 7.54 -6.92 -5.27
CA GLU A 388 8.26 -8.09 -4.74
C GLU A 388 8.30 -8.10 -3.20
N PRO A 389 7.85 -9.19 -2.54
CA PRO A 389 7.06 -10.27 -3.12
C PRO A 389 5.73 -9.73 -3.67
N ALA A 390 5.25 -10.26 -4.80
CA ALA A 390 4.10 -9.69 -5.50
C ALA A 390 2.80 -9.73 -4.67
N VAL A 391 2.00 -8.66 -4.71
CA VAL A 391 0.68 -8.62 -4.04
C VAL A 391 -0.34 -9.48 -4.80
N MET A 392 -0.74 -10.58 -4.18
CA MET A 392 -1.66 -11.58 -4.72
C MET A 392 -3.13 -11.26 -4.42
N ASN A 393 -3.44 -10.69 -3.26
CA ASN A 393 -4.81 -10.35 -2.84
C ASN A 393 -4.80 -9.21 -1.80
N ILE A 394 -5.96 -8.62 -1.52
CA ILE A 394 -6.12 -7.48 -0.61
C ILE A 394 -7.25 -7.70 0.40
N CYS A 395 -7.10 -7.11 1.59
CA CYS A 395 -8.19 -6.98 2.57
C CYS A 395 -8.17 -5.56 3.17
N GLN A 396 -9.33 -5.03 3.55
CA GLN A 396 -9.45 -3.65 4.05
C GLN A 396 -10.50 -3.54 5.16
N ALA A 397 -10.03 -3.30 6.39
CA ALA A 397 -10.86 -2.96 7.52
C ALA A 397 -11.10 -1.44 7.52
N PHE A 398 -12.28 -1.03 7.05
CA PHE A 398 -12.71 0.37 7.04
C PHE A 398 -13.23 0.80 8.42
N MET A 399 -12.99 2.05 8.79
CA MET A 399 -13.61 2.70 9.96
C MET A 399 -13.38 1.96 11.29
N VAL A 400 -12.17 1.45 11.50
CA VAL A 400 -11.77 0.75 12.74
C VAL A 400 -11.93 1.69 13.95
N PRO A 401 -12.60 1.24 15.04
CA PRO A 401 -12.69 1.96 16.31
C PRO A 401 -11.37 2.62 16.73
N GLU A 402 -11.46 3.90 17.12
CA GLU A 402 -10.32 4.76 17.46
C GLU A 402 -9.41 4.18 18.55
N THR A 403 -9.94 3.39 19.48
CA THR A 403 -9.15 2.64 20.47
C THR A 403 -8.22 1.61 19.82
N THR A 404 -8.76 0.85 18.89
CA THR A 404 -8.15 -0.34 18.28
C THR A 404 -7.23 0.06 17.13
N PHE A 405 -7.66 1.03 16.31
CA PHE A 405 -6.81 1.71 15.33
C PHE A 405 -5.58 2.32 16.01
N ARG A 406 -5.75 3.02 17.14
CA ARG A 406 -4.62 3.56 17.89
C ARG A 406 -3.73 2.48 18.49
N LYS A 407 -4.28 1.38 19.03
CA LYS A 407 -3.49 0.24 19.52
C LYS A 407 -2.56 -0.27 18.41
N LEU A 408 -3.11 -0.55 17.22
CA LEU A 408 -2.37 -1.04 16.06
C LEU A 408 -1.37 -0.01 15.50
N CYS A 409 -1.71 1.29 15.43
CA CYS A 409 -0.92 2.31 14.73
C CYS A 409 0.06 3.13 15.61
N THR A 410 0.09 2.96 16.93
CA THR A 410 0.97 3.77 17.82
C THR A 410 2.02 2.97 18.60
N ALA A 411 2.13 1.66 18.37
CA ALA A 411 3.18 0.86 18.96
C ALA A 411 4.54 1.16 18.31
N ASN A 412 5.48 1.68 19.10
CA ASN A 412 6.89 1.71 18.71
C ASN A 412 7.44 0.28 18.77
N GLY A 413 7.37 -0.47 17.67
CA GLY A 413 8.08 -1.73 17.54
C GLY A 413 9.58 -1.54 17.77
N SER A 414 10.26 -2.55 18.32
CA SER A 414 11.70 -2.54 18.67
C SER A 414 12.66 -2.48 17.47
N GLN A 415 12.14 -2.21 16.28
CA GLN A 415 12.90 -2.02 15.05
C GLN A 415 13.81 -0.79 15.16
N GLY A 416 15.05 -0.93 14.67
CA GLY A 416 16.01 0.19 14.61
C GLY A 416 15.53 1.32 13.69
N PRO A 417 16.20 2.48 13.71
CA PRO A 417 15.82 3.64 12.89
C PRO A 417 15.84 3.29 11.40
N VAL A 418 14.65 3.18 10.82
CA VAL A 418 14.44 2.79 9.42
C VAL A 418 15.10 3.81 8.48
N LYS A 419 16.12 3.35 7.74
CA LYS A 419 16.87 4.18 6.79
C LYS A 419 16.12 4.26 5.45
N TYR A 420 15.18 5.20 5.34
CA TYR A 420 14.53 5.51 4.07
C TYR A 420 15.52 6.08 3.04
N LEU A 421 15.28 5.80 1.76
CA LEU A 421 15.90 6.52 0.65
C LEU A 421 15.47 8.01 0.73
N PRO A 422 16.40 9.00 0.80
CA PRO A 422 16.07 10.38 1.10
C PRO A 422 15.55 11.14 -0.15
N LEU A 423 14.38 10.74 -0.63
CA LEU A 423 13.63 11.46 -1.67
C LEU A 423 12.97 12.69 -1.03
N THR A 424 13.67 13.82 -1.12
CA THR A 424 13.27 15.11 -0.51
C THR A 424 12.58 16.06 -1.47
N GLY A 425 12.28 15.58 -2.69
CA GLY A 425 11.70 16.38 -3.77
C GLY A 425 10.17 16.50 -3.76
N GLY A 426 9.70 17.51 -4.48
CA GLY A 426 8.28 17.84 -4.61
C GLY A 426 7.74 18.75 -3.50
N ILE A 427 6.64 19.46 -3.80
CA ILE A 427 5.91 20.32 -2.86
C ILE A 427 4.41 20.05 -3.02
N ALA A 428 3.69 19.94 -1.91
CA ALA A 428 2.24 19.99 -1.91
C ALA A 428 1.73 21.38 -2.31
N GLY A 429 1.02 21.45 -3.44
CA GLY A 429 0.20 22.59 -3.82
C GLY A 429 -1.07 22.69 -2.97
N ASN A 430 -1.82 23.78 -3.20
CA ASN A 430 -2.99 24.12 -2.38
C ASN A 430 -4.12 23.09 -2.47
N GLY A 431 -4.15 22.26 -3.52
CA GLY A 431 -5.13 21.19 -3.70
C GLY A 431 -4.70 19.82 -3.18
N HIS A 432 -3.55 19.68 -2.50
CA HIS A 432 -3.05 18.37 -2.09
C HIS A 432 -3.62 17.90 -0.75
N VAL A 433 -4.10 16.66 -0.71
CA VAL A 433 -4.58 16.02 0.52
C VAL A 433 -3.59 14.95 0.95
N TYR A 434 -2.97 15.16 2.12
CA TYR A 434 -2.10 14.16 2.76
C TYR A 434 -2.88 13.11 3.56
N LYS A 435 -3.89 13.54 4.32
CA LYS A 435 -4.63 12.68 5.27
C LYS A 435 -6.12 12.62 4.94
N ILE A 436 -6.62 11.40 4.83
CA ILE A 436 -8.04 11.05 4.81
C ILE A 436 -8.49 10.85 6.28
N PRO A 437 -9.61 11.44 6.74
CA PRO A 437 -10.08 11.31 8.12
C PRO A 437 -10.81 9.97 8.35
N SER A 438 -10.19 8.85 7.96
CA SER A 438 -10.72 7.49 8.13
C SER A 438 -9.72 6.61 8.85
N ASN A 439 -10.17 5.86 9.85
CA ASN A 439 -9.35 4.92 10.61
C ASN A 439 -9.30 3.58 9.87
N ASP A 440 -8.64 3.55 8.71
CA ASP A 440 -8.63 2.38 7.83
C ASP A 440 -7.32 1.61 7.96
N ILE A 441 -7.43 0.30 8.23
CA ILE A 441 -6.31 -0.63 8.13
C ILE A 441 -6.44 -1.37 6.78
N PHE A 442 -5.43 -1.22 5.94
CA PHE A 442 -5.32 -1.92 4.67
C PHE A 442 -4.28 -3.03 4.79
N MET A 443 -4.54 -4.17 4.15
CA MET A 443 -3.73 -5.38 4.23
C MET A 443 -3.46 -5.90 2.82
N THR A 444 -2.20 -6.21 2.53
CA THR A 444 -1.78 -6.86 1.29
C THR A 444 -1.29 -8.28 1.60
N ILE A 445 -1.81 -9.26 0.86
CA ILE A 445 -1.43 -10.67 0.95
C ILE A 445 -0.47 -10.93 -0.21
N HIS A 446 0.75 -11.36 0.11
CA HIS A 446 1.86 -11.46 -0.83
C HIS A 446 2.15 -12.91 -1.26
N SER A 447 2.84 -13.09 -2.39
CA SER A 447 3.16 -14.40 -2.99
C SER A 447 4.10 -15.30 -2.17
N ASP A 448 4.67 -14.78 -1.08
CA ASP A 448 5.42 -15.52 -0.08
C ASP A 448 4.55 -15.98 1.11
N GLU A 449 3.24 -15.70 1.09
CA GLU A 449 2.27 -15.87 2.19
C GLU A 449 2.56 -14.98 3.41
N ALA A 450 3.18 -13.80 3.18
CA ALA A 450 3.21 -12.72 4.16
C ALA A 450 1.98 -11.81 4.02
N ILE A 451 1.47 -11.32 5.16
CA ILE A 451 0.45 -10.28 5.22
C ILE A 451 1.10 -8.99 5.73
N LYS A 452 1.24 -7.98 4.87
CA LYS A 452 1.75 -6.65 5.24
C LYS A 452 0.59 -5.71 5.56
N PHE A 453 0.80 -4.84 6.54
CA PHE A 453 -0.21 -3.92 7.05
C PHE A 453 0.12 -2.47 6.76
N TRP A 454 -0.92 -1.67 6.53
CA TRP A 454 -0.82 -0.29 6.11
C TRP A 454 -1.85 0.58 6.83
N ASP A 455 -1.40 1.71 7.37
CA ASP A 455 -2.27 2.83 7.73
C ASP A 455 -2.71 3.51 6.43
N ALA A 456 -4.00 3.35 6.11
CA ALA A 456 -4.64 3.88 4.92
C ALA A 456 -5.42 5.20 5.18
N ALA A 457 -5.19 5.85 6.33
CA ALA A 457 -5.66 7.21 6.59
C ALA A 457 -4.88 8.27 5.77
N PHE A 458 -4.01 7.86 4.84
CA PHE A 458 -3.12 8.74 4.07
C PHE A 458 -3.15 8.38 2.58
N THR A 459 -3.02 9.38 1.71
CA THR A 459 -3.12 9.20 0.25
C THR A 459 -1.97 8.39 -0.34
N SER A 460 -0.81 8.35 0.32
CA SER A 460 0.13 7.24 0.25
C SER A 460 -0.06 6.36 1.49
N LEU A 461 -0.23 5.05 1.29
CA LEU A 461 -0.19 4.06 2.36
C LEU A 461 1.06 4.25 3.24
N ARG A 462 0.91 4.21 4.57
CA ARG A 462 2.06 4.14 5.50
C ARG A 462 2.25 2.70 5.96
N PRO A 463 3.43 2.08 5.77
CA PRO A 463 3.68 0.72 6.25
C PRO A 463 3.66 0.67 7.77
N LEU A 464 3.09 -0.41 8.32
CA LEU A 464 3.09 -0.76 9.73
C LEU A 464 3.91 -2.06 9.90
N PRO A 465 5.24 -2.04 9.69
CA PRO A 465 6.02 -3.26 9.45
C PRO A 465 6.06 -4.22 10.65
N TYR A 466 5.87 -3.70 11.86
CA TYR A 466 5.78 -4.49 13.11
C TYR A 466 4.44 -5.27 13.25
N LEU A 467 3.48 -5.06 12.35
CA LEU A 467 2.27 -5.88 12.22
C LEU A 467 2.42 -6.98 11.15
N THR A 468 3.53 -7.01 10.38
CA THR A 468 3.70 -8.01 9.31
C THR A 468 3.73 -9.42 9.91
N VAL A 469 2.88 -10.32 9.40
CA VAL A 469 2.90 -11.74 9.78
C VAL A 469 3.30 -12.59 8.59
N HIS A 470 4.14 -13.60 8.83
CA HIS A 470 4.48 -14.64 7.86
C HIS A 470 3.68 -15.89 8.23
N CYS A 471 2.73 -16.30 7.39
CA CYS A 471 1.78 -17.33 7.79
C CYS A 471 2.32 -18.78 7.65
N LYS A 472 3.35 -18.99 6.82
CA LYS A 472 3.99 -20.30 6.61
C LYS A 472 4.50 -20.96 7.88
N ASP A 473 5.00 -20.20 8.84
CA ASP A 473 5.54 -20.74 10.09
C ASP A 473 4.46 -21.36 11.01
N GLY A 474 3.18 -21.03 10.78
CA GLY A 474 2.04 -21.62 11.49
C GLY A 474 1.32 -22.75 10.74
N MET A 475 1.46 -22.83 9.42
CA MET A 475 0.81 -23.83 8.55
C MET A 475 1.29 -25.26 8.85
N ASN A 476 0.51 -26.27 8.46
CA ASN A 476 0.89 -27.68 8.58
C ASN A 476 1.52 -28.24 7.29
N ASP A 477 1.11 -27.76 6.12
CA ASP A 477 1.81 -27.99 4.84
C ASP A 477 2.61 -26.74 4.43
N PRO A 478 3.94 -26.80 4.22
CA PRO A 478 4.74 -25.66 3.75
C PRO A 478 4.39 -25.20 2.32
N LYS A 479 3.53 -25.92 1.59
CA LYS A 479 2.94 -25.52 0.31
C LYS A 479 1.55 -24.89 0.44
N ALA A 480 1.02 -24.79 1.65
CA ALA A 480 -0.27 -24.15 1.89
C ALA A 480 -0.23 -22.65 1.56
N GLN A 481 -1.40 -22.10 1.28
CA GLN A 481 -1.62 -20.72 0.89
C GLN A 481 -2.69 -20.07 1.77
N VAL A 482 -2.61 -18.76 1.94
CA VAL A 482 -3.64 -17.95 2.60
C VAL A 482 -4.85 -17.82 1.68
N CYS A 483 -5.98 -18.40 2.10
CA CYS A 483 -7.23 -18.38 1.34
C CYS A 483 -8.15 -17.22 1.74
N CYS A 484 -8.24 -16.91 3.04
CA CYS A 484 -9.07 -15.84 3.57
C CYS A 484 -8.46 -15.19 4.83
N VAL A 485 -8.77 -13.91 5.05
CA VAL A 485 -8.25 -13.10 6.17
C VAL A 485 -9.37 -12.21 6.69
N ASP A 486 -9.60 -12.24 8.00
CA ASP A 486 -10.48 -11.31 8.72
C ASP A 486 -9.73 -10.60 9.86
N LEU A 487 -10.07 -9.34 10.11
CA LEU A 487 -9.50 -8.50 11.16
C LEU A 487 -10.64 -7.97 12.02
N ASN A 488 -10.81 -8.51 13.23
CA ASN A 488 -11.85 -8.08 14.14
C ASN A 488 -11.63 -6.59 14.50
N PRO A 489 -12.53 -5.67 14.10
CA PRO A 489 -12.32 -4.24 14.28
C PRO A 489 -12.42 -3.81 15.76
N LYS A 490 -13.03 -4.62 16.64
CA LYS A 490 -13.14 -4.32 18.07
C LYS A 490 -11.86 -4.67 18.81
N THR A 491 -11.38 -5.90 18.67
CA THR A 491 -10.20 -6.39 19.42
C THR A 491 -8.86 -6.15 18.70
N GLY A 492 -8.89 -6.02 17.38
CA GLY A 492 -7.68 -6.01 16.53
C GLY A 492 -7.09 -7.41 16.31
N CYS A 493 -7.77 -8.47 16.75
CA CYS A 493 -7.37 -9.85 16.47
C CYS A 493 -7.51 -10.18 14.99
N LEU A 494 -6.49 -10.84 14.42
CA LEU A 494 -6.40 -11.22 13.02
C LEU A 494 -6.59 -12.74 12.90
N SER A 495 -7.52 -13.18 12.05
CA SER A 495 -7.77 -14.59 11.75
C SER A 495 -7.47 -14.90 10.29
N VAL A 496 -6.63 -15.90 10.04
CA VAL A 496 -6.13 -16.27 8.70
C VAL A 496 -6.47 -17.73 8.42
N GLY A 497 -7.18 -18.00 7.33
CA GLY A 497 -7.59 -19.34 6.90
C GLY A 497 -6.73 -19.87 5.76
N CYS A 498 -6.22 -21.08 5.91
CA CYS A 498 -5.24 -21.68 5.00
C CYS A 498 -5.83 -22.82 4.15
N SER A 499 -5.18 -23.13 3.03
CA SER A 499 -5.59 -24.19 2.10
C SER A 499 -5.46 -25.62 2.65
N ASP A 500 -4.72 -25.80 3.75
CA ASP A 500 -4.47 -27.10 4.40
C ASP A 500 -5.44 -27.41 5.56
N GLY A 501 -6.41 -26.52 5.82
CA GLY A 501 -7.36 -26.62 6.93
C GLY A 501 -6.82 -26.12 8.26
N THR A 502 -5.71 -25.37 8.25
CA THR A 502 -5.22 -24.59 9.37
C THR A 502 -5.91 -23.23 9.42
N ILE A 503 -6.28 -22.76 10.61
CA ILE A 503 -6.64 -21.37 10.87
C ILE A 503 -5.69 -20.81 11.93
N LEU A 504 -5.09 -19.67 11.64
CA LEU A 504 -4.10 -18.99 12.47
C LEU A 504 -4.75 -17.77 13.11
N VAL A 505 -4.78 -17.72 14.43
CA VAL A 505 -5.37 -16.63 15.22
C VAL A 505 -4.24 -15.84 15.87
N TYR A 506 -4.02 -14.61 15.37
CA TYR A 506 -3.00 -13.71 15.86
C TYR A 506 -3.59 -12.63 16.77
N GLU A 507 -2.94 -12.39 17.91
CA GLU A 507 -3.26 -11.32 18.84
C GLU A 507 -2.19 -10.23 18.77
N PHE A 508 -2.59 -8.97 18.92
CA PHE A 508 -1.67 -7.84 18.90
C PHE A 508 -1.25 -7.42 20.31
N VAL A 509 0.05 -7.53 20.61
CA VAL A 509 0.64 -7.32 21.95
C VAL A 509 1.53 -6.07 21.95
N THR A 510 1.36 -5.22 22.97
CA THR A 510 2.17 -4.00 23.16
C THR A 510 3.15 -4.11 24.33
N ALA A 511 4.27 -3.40 24.24
CA ALA A 511 5.27 -3.26 25.31
C ALA A 511 4.75 -2.64 26.63
N LEU A 512 3.52 -2.11 26.66
CA LEU A 512 2.91 -1.54 27.86
C LEU A 512 2.09 -2.57 28.65
N GLU A 513 1.34 -3.43 27.94
CA GLU A 513 0.53 -4.51 28.53
C GLU A 513 1.41 -5.52 29.29
N GLN A 514 2.64 -5.72 28.82
CA GLN A 514 3.69 -6.51 29.50
C GLN A 514 3.96 -6.07 30.96
N SER A 515 3.71 -4.80 31.31
CA SER A 515 3.98 -4.26 32.65
C SER A 515 2.84 -4.45 33.66
N SER A 516 1.61 -4.64 33.19
CA SER A 516 0.46 -5.04 34.03
C SER A 516 0.47 -6.54 34.27
N ASP A 517 0.61 -7.34 33.22
CA ASP A 517 0.53 -8.81 33.26
C ASP A 517 1.50 -9.45 34.28
N VAL A 518 2.71 -8.90 34.40
CA VAL A 518 3.72 -9.36 35.37
C VAL A 518 3.34 -8.97 36.80
N ASN A 519 2.74 -7.80 37.03
CA ASN A 519 2.26 -7.41 38.36
C ASN A 519 1.06 -8.24 38.77
N ASP A 520 0.08 -8.44 37.87
CA ASP A 520 -1.15 -9.18 38.18
C ASP A 520 -0.84 -10.66 38.44
N LYS A 521 0.07 -11.29 37.67
CA LYS A 521 0.58 -12.65 37.97
C LYS A 521 1.38 -12.72 39.27
N VAL A 522 2.06 -11.65 39.70
CA VAL A 522 2.71 -11.60 41.02
C VAL A 522 1.65 -11.47 42.13
N ILE A 523 0.58 -10.71 41.91
CA ILE A 523 -0.53 -10.55 42.86
C ILE A 523 -1.29 -11.88 43.02
N GLU A 524 -1.67 -12.56 41.92
CA GLU A 524 -2.33 -13.88 41.99
C GLU A 524 -1.46 -14.93 42.69
N ASN A 525 -0.15 -14.96 42.43
CA ASN A 525 0.77 -15.84 43.14
C ASN A 525 0.83 -15.49 44.65
N CYS A 526 0.88 -14.20 45.01
CA CYS A 526 0.84 -13.78 46.41
C CYS A 526 -0.48 -14.17 47.09
N ASP A 527 -1.62 -14.01 46.46
CA ASP A 527 -2.92 -14.40 47.00
C ASP A 527 -3.06 -15.93 47.12
N SER A 528 -2.49 -16.69 46.17
CA SER A 528 -2.42 -18.16 46.27
C SER A 528 -1.54 -18.60 47.45
N THR A 529 -0.35 -18.02 47.61
CA THR A 529 0.54 -18.31 48.76
C THR A 529 -0.07 -17.87 50.08
N LEU A 530 -0.77 -16.73 50.14
CA LEU A 530 -1.50 -16.29 51.33
C LEU A 530 -2.64 -17.24 51.69
N LYS A 531 -3.29 -17.86 50.69
CA LYS A 531 -4.32 -18.87 50.88
C LYS A 531 -3.73 -20.18 51.42
N GLU A 532 -2.64 -20.70 50.82
CA GLU A 532 -1.92 -21.86 51.36
C GLU A 532 -1.47 -21.64 52.81
N ILE A 533 -0.90 -20.47 53.13
CA ILE A 533 -0.54 -20.10 54.50
C ILE A 533 -1.78 -20.03 55.41
N SER A 534 -2.89 -19.48 54.93
CA SER A 534 -4.14 -19.40 55.71
C SER A 534 -4.82 -20.76 55.93
N ASP A 535 -4.55 -21.76 55.10
CA ASP A 535 -5.09 -23.11 55.26
C ASP A 535 -4.14 -23.97 56.13
N LEU A 536 -2.82 -23.89 55.92
CA LEU A 536 -1.80 -24.47 56.82
C LEU A 536 -1.93 -23.97 58.27
N LEU A 537 -2.29 -22.71 58.48
CA LEU A 537 -2.53 -22.16 59.83
C LEU A 537 -3.79 -22.73 60.50
N LYS A 538 -4.78 -23.23 59.75
CA LYS A 538 -5.95 -23.93 60.32
C LYS A 538 -5.58 -25.37 60.67
N ASP A 539 -4.90 -26.06 59.76
CA ASP A 539 -4.44 -27.44 59.98
C ASP A 539 -3.56 -27.53 61.24
N MET A 540 -2.71 -26.53 61.48
CA MET A 540 -1.91 -26.41 62.70
C MET A 540 -2.72 -26.12 63.98
N GLU A 541 -3.95 -25.61 63.91
CA GLU A 541 -4.82 -25.43 65.09
C GLU A 541 -5.65 -26.69 65.41
N GLU A 542 -5.89 -27.59 64.46
CA GLU A 542 -6.68 -28.82 64.70
C GLU A 542 -5.85 -30.05 65.08
N THR A 543 -4.55 -30.15 64.74
CA THR A 543 -3.72 -31.33 65.04
C THR A 543 -3.08 -31.34 66.44
N THR A 544 -3.89 -31.42 67.50
CA THR A 544 -3.40 -31.79 68.86
C THR A 544 -4.21 -32.92 69.52
N ALA A 545 -4.35 -34.06 68.83
CA ALA A 545 -4.81 -35.32 69.44
C ALA A 545 -4.23 -36.58 68.77
N GLU A 546 -3.55 -37.40 69.59
CA GLU A 546 -3.48 -38.88 69.56
C GLU A 546 -3.20 -39.65 68.24
N GLN A 547 -1.89 -39.87 67.99
CA GLN A 547 -1.16 -41.16 67.87
C GLN A 547 -1.72 -42.41 67.11
N PRO A 548 -0.84 -43.32 66.64
CA PRO A 548 -1.08 -44.12 65.42
C PRO A 548 -1.04 -45.65 65.62
N ASP A 549 -1.05 -46.41 64.52
CA ASP A 549 -0.15 -47.58 64.39
C ASP A 549 0.25 -47.84 62.92
N GLY A 550 1.33 -48.62 62.69
CA GLY A 550 2.07 -48.72 61.40
C GLY A 550 1.51 -49.66 60.31
N ASN A 551 2.32 -50.18 59.37
CA ASN A 551 3.80 -50.14 59.31
C ASN A 551 4.36 -50.56 57.91
N ASP A 552 5.52 -50.00 57.52
CA ASP A 552 6.66 -50.57 56.74
C ASP A 552 6.51 -51.32 55.38
N SER A 553 7.50 -51.31 54.45
CA SER A 553 8.72 -50.47 54.27
C SER A 553 9.49 -50.79 52.94
N HIS A 554 10.54 -50.00 52.66
CA HIS A 554 11.66 -50.17 51.67
C HIS A 554 11.32 -50.01 50.17
N GLU A 555 11.86 -49.03 49.42
CA GLU A 555 13.27 -48.63 49.08
C GLU A 555 13.82 -49.38 47.83
N GLN A 556 14.02 -48.68 46.71
CA GLN A 556 15.32 -48.15 46.18
C GLN A 556 16.23 -49.25 45.55
N GLU A 557 17.02 -49.02 44.50
CA GLU A 557 17.57 -47.76 43.94
C GLU A 557 17.97 -47.89 42.44
N ASN A 558 18.25 -46.75 41.80
CA ASN A 558 19.15 -46.51 40.64
C ASN A 558 18.81 -46.93 39.17
N LYS A 559 19.19 -45.99 38.29
CA LYS A 559 19.30 -46.01 36.80
C LYS A 559 20.78 -46.29 36.41
N PRO A 560 21.24 -46.41 35.12
CA PRO A 560 20.78 -45.65 33.93
C PRO A 560 20.70 -46.39 32.56
N GLU A 561 20.11 -45.65 31.60
CA GLU A 561 20.32 -45.60 30.13
C GLU A 561 20.81 -46.81 29.31
N GLU A 562 20.00 -47.23 28.33
CA GLU A 562 20.45 -47.58 26.97
C GLU A 562 19.31 -47.43 25.93
N VAL A 563 19.67 -47.15 24.66
CA VAL A 563 18.81 -46.94 23.46
C VAL A 563 19.73 -47.26 22.26
N PRO A 564 19.32 -47.85 21.09
CA PRO A 564 17.99 -47.74 20.46
C PRO A 564 17.48 -48.97 19.63
N LEU A 565 16.45 -48.73 18.80
CA LEU A 565 16.01 -49.43 17.56
C LEU A 565 14.93 -50.53 17.58
N GLU A 566 13.91 -50.28 16.73
CA GLU A 566 13.12 -51.19 15.84
C GLU A 566 12.57 -52.52 16.40
N ASN A 567 11.26 -52.75 16.38
CA ASN A 567 10.54 -53.08 15.13
C ASN A 567 9.01 -52.92 15.21
N ASP A 568 8.35 -52.88 14.04
CA ASP A 568 6.88 -52.88 13.90
C ASP A 568 6.23 -54.19 14.37
N ARG A 569 5.02 -54.11 14.98
CA ARG A 569 3.73 -54.53 14.36
C ARG A 569 2.53 -54.32 15.29
N PRO A 570 1.29 -54.27 14.75
CA PRO A 570 0.16 -53.67 15.45
C PRO A 570 -0.53 -54.60 16.45
N LEU A 571 -1.11 -54.00 17.49
CA LEU A 571 -2.12 -54.62 18.35
C LEU A 571 -3.52 -54.19 17.88
N THR A 572 -4.38 -55.17 17.67
CA THR A 572 -5.83 -54.99 17.52
C THR A 572 -6.50 -54.75 18.88
N ASP A 573 -7.69 -54.15 18.83
CA ASP A 573 -8.67 -53.97 19.91
C ASP A 573 -8.44 -54.72 21.23
N ASP A 574 -8.53 -53.98 22.34
CA ASP A 574 -9.28 -54.48 23.49
C ASP A 574 -10.12 -53.36 24.12
N THR A 575 -11.36 -53.66 24.49
CA THR A 575 -12.38 -52.63 24.80
C THR A 575 -12.47 -52.30 26.29
N ALA A 576 -12.42 -51.01 26.64
CA ALA A 576 -12.80 -50.51 27.95
C ALA A 576 -13.87 -49.41 27.84
N SER A 577 -15.11 -49.71 28.24
CA SER A 577 -16.23 -48.75 28.23
C SER A 577 -16.28 -47.94 29.53
N GLY A 578 -16.34 -46.60 29.44
CA GLY A 578 -16.16 -45.71 30.60
C GLY A 578 -16.78 -44.30 30.47
N ASN A 579 -18.04 -44.20 30.03
CA ASN A 579 -18.92 -43.03 30.18
C ASN A 579 -18.33 -41.61 29.98
N ALA A 580 -18.10 -41.23 28.72
CA ALA A 580 -18.21 -39.84 28.30
C ALA A 580 -18.87 -39.76 26.91
N THR A 581 -20.11 -39.25 26.82
CA THR A 581 -20.79 -39.02 25.55
C THR A 581 -20.30 -37.74 24.90
N VAL A 582 -19.09 -37.79 24.33
CA VAL A 582 -18.52 -36.69 23.54
C VAL A 582 -19.32 -36.53 22.25
N ASN A 583 -19.70 -35.29 21.91
CA ASN A 583 -20.37 -34.95 20.65
C ASN A 583 -19.45 -35.29 19.46
N SER A 584 -19.81 -36.32 18.68
CA SER A 584 -18.98 -36.82 17.56
C SER A 584 -18.78 -35.81 16.41
N SER A 585 -19.53 -34.70 16.40
CA SER A 585 -19.36 -33.59 15.44
C SER A 585 -18.10 -32.74 15.66
N PHE A 586 -17.45 -32.82 16.82
CA PHE A 586 -16.28 -31.99 17.14
C PHE A 586 -14.96 -32.77 17.19
N ALA A 587 -14.99 -34.10 17.02
CA ALA A 587 -13.84 -34.99 17.27
C ALA A 587 -12.59 -34.72 16.39
N ASN A 588 -12.76 -34.03 15.26
CA ASN A 588 -11.69 -33.71 14.32
C ASN A 588 -11.13 -32.28 14.50
N ILE A 589 -11.79 -31.41 15.27
CA ILE A 589 -11.39 -30.02 15.45
C ILE A 589 -10.41 -29.94 16.62
N ARG A 590 -9.18 -29.52 16.36
CA ARG A 590 -8.16 -29.28 17.40
C ARG A 590 -7.88 -27.78 17.49
N ILE A 591 -7.73 -27.28 18.72
CA ILE A 591 -7.31 -25.90 18.99
C ILE A 591 -6.02 -26.02 19.81
N GLU A 592 -4.91 -25.68 19.18
CA GLU A 592 -3.57 -25.75 19.75
C GLU A 592 -3.15 -24.35 20.22
N PRO A 593 -3.03 -24.12 21.55
CA PRO A 593 -2.51 -22.87 22.07
C PRO A 593 -0.99 -22.80 21.84
N LEU A 594 -0.48 -21.61 21.52
CA LEU A 594 0.94 -21.38 21.27
C LEU A 594 1.50 -20.35 22.27
N GLU A 595 2.63 -20.70 22.89
CA GLU A 595 3.38 -19.80 23.76
C GLU A 595 4.42 -19.03 22.95
N PHE A 596 4.58 -17.74 23.25
CA PHE A 596 5.48 -16.83 22.55
C PHE A 596 6.40 -16.10 23.55
N ALA A 597 7.57 -15.66 23.06
CA ALA A 597 8.51 -14.90 23.89
C ALA A 597 7.93 -13.53 24.27
N THR A 598 8.04 -13.16 25.55
CA THR A 598 7.45 -11.95 26.15
C THR A 598 7.91 -10.63 25.52
N ASP A 599 9.05 -10.64 24.83
CA ASP A 599 9.81 -9.44 24.48
C ASP A 599 9.41 -8.86 23.10
N ILE A 600 8.37 -9.44 22.48
CA ILE A 600 7.89 -9.07 21.14
C ILE A 600 6.81 -7.98 21.24
N THR A 601 6.88 -6.97 20.36
CA THR A 601 5.80 -6.00 20.10
C THR A 601 5.37 -6.14 18.65
N GLY A 602 4.13 -6.53 18.41
CA GLY A 602 3.65 -6.94 17.09
C GLY A 602 2.43 -7.87 17.19
N TYR A 603 2.07 -8.48 16.07
CA TYR A 603 1.19 -9.65 16.08
C TYR A 603 1.97 -10.89 16.51
N VAL A 604 1.39 -11.68 17.42
CA VAL A 604 1.89 -12.99 17.84
C VAL A 604 0.84 -14.05 17.55
N LEU A 605 1.28 -15.22 17.09
CA LEU A 605 0.39 -16.35 16.83
C LEU A 605 -0.01 -16.97 18.18
N LYS A 606 -1.29 -16.83 18.56
CA LYS A 606 -1.81 -17.20 19.88
C LYS A 606 -2.43 -18.59 19.89
N ASP A 607 -3.21 -18.88 18.86
CA ASP A 607 -3.97 -20.12 18.72
C ASP A 607 -3.94 -20.61 17.28
N ARG A 608 -3.84 -21.93 17.11
CA ARG A 608 -3.92 -22.62 15.83
C ARG A 608 -5.09 -23.61 15.84
N VAL A 609 -6.09 -23.39 14.99
CA VAL A 609 -7.19 -24.34 14.79
C VAL A 609 -6.83 -25.26 13.63
N ILE A 610 -6.99 -26.57 13.81
CA ILE A 610 -6.70 -27.59 12.78
C ILE A 610 -7.96 -28.40 12.52
N LEU A 611 -8.32 -28.52 11.24
CA LEU A 611 -9.54 -29.18 10.76
C LEU A 611 -9.27 -30.48 9.97
N GLY A 612 -7.99 -30.76 9.66
CA GLY A 612 -7.58 -31.73 8.65
C GLY A 612 -7.56 -31.12 7.24
N HIS A 613 -7.09 -31.86 6.24
CA HIS A 613 -6.81 -31.34 4.88
C HIS A 613 -8.05 -30.93 4.08
N VAL A 614 -8.60 -29.73 4.38
CA VAL A 614 -9.76 -29.13 3.71
C VAL A 614 -9.54 -27.62 3.59
N TYR A 615 -9.87 -27.01 2.44
CA TYR A 615 -9.63 -25.58 2.23
C TYR A 615 -10.58 -24.74 3.09
N VAL A 616 -10.06 -23.71 3.77
CA VAL A 616 -10.88 -22.72 4.49
C VAL A 616 -11.28 -21.61 3.53
N GLU A 617 -12.58 -21.55 3.18
CA GLU A 617 -13.08 -20.67 2.12
C GLU A 617 -13.44 -19.26 2.63
N GLN A 618 -14.01 -19.14 3.84
CA GLN A 618 -14.41 -17.87 4.45
C GLN A 618 -14.23 -17.93 5.97
N ILE A 619 -13.86 -16.78 6.57
CA ILE A 619 -13.83 -16.52 8.01
C ILE A 619 -14.61 -15.23 8.28
N VAL A 620 -15.33 -15.16 9.39
CA VAL A 620 -15.96 -13.95 9.91
C VAL A 620 -15.91 -13.93 11.45
N SER A 621 -15.43 -12.84 12.04
CA SER A 621 -15.45 -12.60 13.48
C SER A 621 -16.71 -11.83 13.93
N HIS A 622 -17.10 -12.01 15.20
CA HIS A 622 -18.19 -11.25 15.83
C HIS A 622 -17.96 -11.03 17.32
N GLY A 623 -18.44 -9.90 17.83
CA GLY A 623 -18.18 -9.49 19.21
C GLY A 623 -16.68 -9.34 19.46
N GLU A 624 -16.22 -9.88 20.58
CA GLU A 624 -14.80 -9.90 20.96
C GLU A 624 -14.16 -11.27 20.69
N ASP A 625 -14.92 -12.35 20.90
CA ASP A 625 -14.38 -13.68 21.18
C ASP A 625 -14.81 -14.77 20.18
N ILE A 626 -15.74 -14.51 19.25
CA ILE A 626 -16.29 -15.51 18.34
C ILE A 626 -15.69 -15.36 16.94
N ILE A 627 -15.21 -16.47 16.37
CA ILE A 627 -14.96 -16.62 14.93
C ILE A 627 -15.86 -17.74 14.37
N ALA A 628 -16.37 -17.55 13.16
CA ALA A 628 -17.03 -18.60 12.38
C ALA A 628 -16.36 -18.73 11.01
N PHE A 629 -16.34 -19.95 10.49
CA PHE A 629 -15.66 -20.26 9.24
C PHE A 629 -16.32 -21.42 8.49
N SER A 630 -16.07 -21.46 7.18
CA SER A 630 -16.59 -22.47 6.26
C SER A 630 -15.47 -23.13 5.46
N THR A 631 -15.64 -24.40 5.16
CA THR A 631 -14.65 -25.22 4.45
C THR A 631 -15.23 -25.90 3.20
N SER A 632 -14.36 -26.24 2.24
CA SER A 632 -14.72 -26.74 0.91
C SER A 632 -15.43 -28.11 0.87
N ASP A 633 -15.55 -28.79 2.02
CA ASP A 633 -16.35 -30.01 2.22
C ASP A 633 -17.82 -29.70 2.60
N GLY A 634 -18.16 -28.42 2.78
CA GLY A 634 -19.46 -27.96 3.28
C GLY A 634 -19.59 -27.96 4.81
N SER A 635 -18.49 -28.07 5.56
CA SER A 635 -18.51 -27.89 7.02
C SER A 635 -18.53 -26.41 7.39
N ILE A 636 -19.28 -26.08 8.44
CA ILE A 636 -19.46 -24.75 9.02
C ILE A 636 -19.25 -24.88 10.52
N ILE A 637 -18.29 -24.12 11.03
CA ILE A 637 -17.83 -24.23 12.42
C ILE A 637 -17.79 -22.82 13.02
N ALA A 638 -18.16 -22.68 14.29
CA ALA A 638 -17.86 -21.48 15.06
C ALA A 638 -17.11 -21.86 16.35
N VAL A 639 -16.09 -21.07 16.66
CA VAL A 639 -15.18 -21.23 17.80
C VAL A 639 -15.24 -19.98 18.65
N ASP A 640 -15.34 -20.17 19.96
CA ASP A 640 -15.01 -19.14 20.93
C ASP A 640 -13.50 -19.26 21.23
N ILE A 641 -12.73 -18.24 20.82
CA ILE A 641 -11.26 -18.24 20.91
C ILE A 641 -10.75 -18.00 22.33
N LYS A 642 -11.60 -17.51 23.23
CA LYS A 642 -11.25 -17.12 24.61
C LYS A 642 -11.40 -18.28 25.58
N ILE A 643 -12.45 -19.09 25.43
CA ILE A 643 -12.54 -20.39 26.10
C ILE A 643 -11.89 -21.53 25.31
N ARG A 644 -11.43 -21.26 24.07
CA ARG A 644 -10.77 -22.21 23.17
C ARG A 644 -11.63 -23.45 22.89
N GLN A 645 -12.91 -23.25 22.57
CA GLN A 645 -13.86 -24.33 22.31
C GLN A 645 -14.72 -24.08 21.06
N PRO A 646 -15.00 -25.12 20.24
CA PRO A 646 -15.97 -25.02 19.17
C PRO A 646 -17.41 -25.02 19.75
N ILE A 647 -18.11 -23.89 19.58
CA ILE A 647 -19.49 -23.68 20.07
C ILE A 647 -20.56 -24.13 19.08
N PHE A 648 -20.18 -24.32 17.81
CA PHE A 648 -21.07 -24.76 16.73
C PHE A 648 -20.29 -25.57 15.68
N CYS A 649 -20.89 -26.63 15.16
CA CYS A 649 -20.37 -27.41 14.03
C CYS A 649 -21.53 -28.10 13.31
N ILE A 650 -21.61 -27.95 11.99
CA ILE A 650 -22.51 -28.71 11.11
C ILE A 650 -21.89 -28.83 9.71
N ASN A 651 -22.13 -29.94 9.00
CA ASN A 651 -21.90 -30.01 7.56
C ASN A 651 -23.26 -29.91 6.83
N ILE A 652 -23.36 -29.02 5.84
CA ILE A 652 -24.63 -28.77 5.12
C ILE A 652 -25.04 -29.95 4.23
N ASN A 653 -24.08 -30.71 3.71
CA ASN A 653 -24.37 -31.86 2.88
C ASN A 653 -25.03 -32.98 3.69
N ASP A 654 -24.52 -33.19 4.90
CA ASP A 654 -25.10 -34.07 5.92
C ASP A 654 -26.55 -33.69 6.31
N TYR A 655 -26.92 -32.41 6.17
CA TYR A 655 -28.26 -31.91 6.49
C TYR A 655 -29.22 -32.09 5.29
N GLU A 656 -28.78 -31.73 4.09
CA GLU A 656 -29.54 -31.87 2.84
C GLU A 656 -29.81 -33.35 2.48
N GLU A 657 -28.85 -34.25 2.69
CA GLU A 657 -29.06 -35.69 2.46
C GLU A 657 -30.16 -36.26 3.36
N LYS A 658 -30.18 -35.89 4.65
CA LYS A 658 -31.23 -36.33 5.59
C LYS A 658 -32.60 -35.74 5.24
N GLN A 659 -32.67 -34.48 4.79
CA GLN A 659 -33.91 -33.87 4.25
C GLN A 659 -34.45 -34.62 3.01
N GLN A 660 -33.56 -35.17 2.18
CA GLN A 660 -33.92 -35.99 1.03
C GLN A 660 -34.43 -37.37 1.47
N GLU A 661 -33.74 -38.06 2.39
CA GLU A 661 -34.20 -39.35 2.94
C GLU A 661 -35.56 -39.25 3.66
N ASP A 662 -35.78 -38.22 4.47
CA ASP A 662 -37.07 -37.92 5.12
C ASP A 662 -38.19 -37.57 4.10
N THR A 663 -37.82 -37.17 2.88
CA THR A 663 -38.77 -36.80 1.82
C THR A 663 -39.06 -37.95 0.84
N GLU A 664 -38.09 -38.84 0.58
CA GLU A 664 -38.31 -40.10 -0.16
C GLU A 664 -39.11 -41.11 0.68
N SER A 665 -38.75 -41.29 1.95
CA SER A 665 -39.45 -42.23 2.86
C SER A 665 -40.94 -41.89 3.05
N GLY A 666 -41.33 -40.63 2.87
CA GLY A 666 -42.73 -40.18 2.86
C GLY A 666 -43.52 -40.45 1.57
N LYS A 667 -42.92 -41.04 0.51
CA LYS A 667 -43.57 -41.24 -0.80
C LYS A 667 -43.27 -42.60 -1.44
N HIS A 668 -44.18 -43.56 -1.28
CA HIS A 668 -44.18 -44.80 -2.06
C HIS A 668 -44.62 -44.58 -3.53
N THR A 669 -43.73 -44.05 -4.36
CA THR A 669 -43.81 -44.10 -5.84
C THR A 669 -42.43 -44.28 -6.45
N HIS A 670 -42.37 -44.96 -7.61
CA HIS A 670 -41.16 -45.45 -8.28
C HIS A 670 -39.97 -44.46 -8.35
N LYS A 671 -38.76 -45.01 -8.20
CA LYS A 671 -37.49 -44.35 -8.55
C LYS A 671 -37.31 -44.34 -10.07
N ASP A 672 -37.41 -43.16 -10.68
CA ASP A 672 -36.70 -42.87 -11.93
C ASP A 672 -35.33 -42.28 -11.59
N ALA A 673 -34.28 -42.78 -12.22
CA ALA A 673 -32.90 -42.37 -11.97
C ALA A 673 -32.42 -41.27 -12.93
N SER A 674 -31.24 -40.68 -12.63
CA SER A 674 -30.49 -39.74 -13.48
C SER A 674 -30.97 -38.29 -13.58
N ILE A 675 -31.26 -37.66 -12.43
CA ILE A 675 -30.92 -36.24 -12.25
C ILE A 675 -29.75 -36.16 -11.25
N GLN A 676 -28.61 -35.62 -11.68
CA GLN A 676 -27.53 -35.25 -10.76
C GLN A 676 -27.91 -33.94 -10.06
N THR A 677 -28.50 -34.05 -8.86
CA THR A 677 -28.65 -32.92 -7.95
C THR A 677 -27.28 -32.48 -7.45
N PHE A 678 -26.78 -31.36 -7.97
CA PHE A 678 -25.58 -30.72 -7.43
C PHE A 678 -25.81 -30.38 -5.95
N LYS A 679 -24.85 -30.76 -5.10
CA LYS A 679 -24.86 -30.37 -3.68
C LYS A 679 -24.73 -28.84 -3.56
N PRO A 680 -25.45 -28.19 -2.63
CA PRO A 680 -25.30 -26.75 -2.43
C PRO A 680 -23.92 -26.44 -1.84
N VAL A 681 -23.33 -25.35 -2.30
CA VAL A 681 -22.04 -24.82 -1.83
C VAL A 681 -22.31 -23.58 -0.99
N ILE A 682 -21.46 -23.32 0.01
CA ILE A 682 -21.53 -22.11 0.84
C ILE A 682 -21.05 -20.94 -0.01
N ALA A 683 -21.90 -19.92 -0.17
CA ALA A 683 -21.61 -18.77 -1.02
C ALA A 683 -21.29 -17.51 -0.20
N CYS A 684 -21.92 -17.34 0.97
CA CYS A 684 -21.54 -16.31 1.94
C CYS A 684 -21.81 -16.74 3.39
N LEU A 685 -20.97 -16.25 4.31
CA LEU A 685 -21.06 -16.48 5.75
C LEU A 685 -21.08 -15.12 6.48
N GLN A 686 -22.06 -14.89 7.36
CA GLN A 686 -22.18 -13.65 8.13
C GLN A 686 -22.71 -13.94 9.53
N ILE A 687 -22.12 -13.33 10.57
CA ILE A 687 -22.74 -13.29 11.91
C ILE A 687 -23.42 -11.93 12.10
N ALA A 688 -24.61 -11.90 12.69
CA ALA A 688 -25.26 -10.66 13.12
C ALA A 688 -26.26 -10.89 14.26
N ASP A 689 -26.38 -9.92 15.16
CA ASP A 689 -27.37 -9.96 16.24
C ASP A 689 -28.75 -9.52 15.71
N SER A 690 -29.76 -10.38 15.83
CA SER A 690 -31.08 -10.09 15.28
C SER A 690 -32.19 -10.93 15.94
N TYR A 691 -33.32 -11.07 15.26
CA TYR A 691 -34.50 -11.82 15.70
C TYR A 691 -34.73 -13.05 14.81
N SER A 692 -35.16 -14.16 15.40
CA SER A 692 -35.62 -15.37 14.68
C SER A 692 -37.12 -15.58 14.85
N VAL A 693 -37.72 -16.41 13.99
CA VAL A 693 -39.16 -16.74 14.03
C VAL A 693 -39.59 -17.38 15.36
N ALA A 694 -38.66 -18.04 16.07
CA ALA A 694 -38.92 -18.58 17.40
C ALA A 694 -38.85 -17.52 18.52
N LYS A 695 -38.17 -16.39 18.29
CA LYS A 695 -37.89 -15.32 19.26
C LYS A 695 -38.12 -13.93 18.62
N PRO A 696 -39.34 -13.61 18.12
CA PRO A 696 -39.59 -12.38 17.36
C PRO A 696 -39.36 -11.07 18.15
N ALA A 697 -39.36 -11.13 19.49
CA ALA A 697 -39.21 -9.97 20.37
C ALA A 697 -37.90 -9.96 21.20
N GLN A 698 -37.04 -10.97 21.07
CA GLN A 698 -35.77 -11.07 21.80
C GLN A 698 -34.60 -11.14 20.81
N LYS A 699 -33.64 -10.22 20.92
CA LYS A 699 -32.41 -10.27 20.13
C LYS A 699 -31.52 -11.43 20.59
N SER A 700 -30.85 -12.09 19.64
CA SER A 700 -29.84 -13.12 19.88
C SER A 700 -28.81 -13.11 18.74
N THR A 701 -27.67 -13.77 18.92
CA THR A 701 -26.60 -13.86 17.92
C THR A 701 -26.90 -14.98 16.92
N PHE A 702 -26.89 -14.64 15.63
CA PHE A 702 -27.20 -15.59 14.56
C PHE A 702 -26.07 -15.69 13.55
N LEU A 703 -25.71 -16.93 13.21
CA LEU A 703 -24.90 -17.26 12.04
C LEU A 703 -25.83 -17.45 10.84
N TYR A 704 -25.64 -16.63 9.81
CA TYR A 704 -26.33 -16.70 8.53
C TYR A 704 -25.41 -17.32 7.49
N VAL A 705 -25.95 -18.29 6.77
CA VAL A 705 -25.23 -19.03 5.73
C VAL A 705 -26.03 -18.94 4.44
N GLY A 706 -25.51 -18.22 3.45
CA GLY A 706 -26.08 -18.16 2.11
C GLY A 706 -25.55 -19.28 1.24
N LEU A 707 -26.45 -19.99 0.54
CA LEU A 707 -26.12 -21.16 -0.27
C LEU A 707 -26.23 -20.88 -1.77
N SER A 708 -25.51 -21.68 -2.56
CA SER A 708 -25.53 -21.62 -4.04
C SER A 708 -26.89 -21.93 -4.67
N ASN A 709 -27.83 -22.50 -3.89
CA ASN A 709 -29.20 -22.85 -4.30
C ASN A 709 -30.25 -21.78 -3.91
N GLY A 710 -29.83 -20.59 -3.46
CA GLY A 710 -30.74 -19.48 -3.12
C GLY A 710 -31.44 -19.59 -1.76
N GLN A 711 -31.10 -20.59 -0.94
CA GLN A 711 -31.50 -20.68 0.45
C GLN A 711 -30.54 -19.91 1.37
N VAL A 712 -31.08 -19.35 2.46
CA VAL A 712 -30.30 -18.87 3.60
C VAL A 712 -30.67 -19.68 4.83
N TYR A 713 -29.68 -20.23 5.52
CA TYR A 713 -29.86 -20.89 6.82
C TYR A 713 -29.50 -19.90 7.94
N GLN A 714 -30.41 -19.72 8.90
CA GLN A 714 -30.19 -18.94 10.13
C GLN A 714 -30.04 -19.90 11.33
N TYR A 715 -28.87 -19.92 11.96
CA TYR A 715 -28.57 -20.71 13.17
C TYR A 715 -28.37 -19.77 14.36
N GLU A 716 -28.97 -20.08 15.51
CA GLU A 716 -28.67 -19.39 16.78
C GLU A 716 -27.39 -19.94 17.38
N ILE A 717 -26.44 -19.08 17.75
CA ILE A 717 -25.13 -19.48 18.30
C ILE A 717 -24.86 -18.80 19.66
N GLY A 718 -24.26 -19.54 20.59
CA GLY A 718 -23.83 -19.02 21.88
C GLY A 718 -23.47 -20.12 22.89
N LEU A 719 -22.94 -19.76 24.06
CA LEU A 719 -22.38 -20.71 25.03
C LEU A 719 -23.33 -21.87 25.44
N ASN A 720 -24.65 -21.65 25.40
CA ASN A 720 -25.65 -22.67 25.76
C ASN A 720 -26.21 -23.46 24.55
N SER A 721 -25.72 -23.27 23.32
CA SER A 721 -26.25 -24.01 22.14
C SER A 721 -25.66 -25.41 21.94
N ALA A 722 -24.56 -25.75 22.63
CA ALA A 722 -23.82 -27.01 22.42
C ALA A 722 -24.59 -28.30 22.78
N GLU A 723 -25.68 -28.21 23.57
CA GLU A 723 -26.46 -29.38 24.01
C GLU A 723 -27.42 -29.95 22.96
N ARG A 724 -27.61 -29.28 21.81
CA ARG A 724 -28.54 -29.73 20.75
C ARG A 724 -27.96 -29.43 19.37
N ARG A 725 -28.12 -30.36 18.42
CA ARG A 725 -27.94 -30.06 16.99
C ARG A 725 -28.96 -28.98 16.58
N PRO A 726 -28.54 -27.74 16.25
CA PRO A 726 -29.50 -26.68 15.96
C PRO A 726 -30.10 -26.89 14.57
N LEU A 727 -31.43 -27.05 14.48
CA LEU A 727 -32.11 -27.02 13.19
C LEU A 727 -32.11 -25.56 12.68
N PRO A 728 -31.68 -25.30 11.43
CA PRO A 728 -31.70 -23.95 10.88
C PRO A 728 -33.13 -23.46 10.69
N VAL A 729 -33.34 -22.16 10.90
CA VAL A 729 -34.49 -21.47 10.33
C VAL A 729 -34.16 -21.19 8.86
N VAL A 730 -34.78 -21.97 7.96
CA VAL A 730 -34.54 -21.86 6.51
C VAL A 730 -35.35 -20.70 5.92
N ILE A 731 -34.67 -19.82 5.19
CA ILE A 731 -35.26 -18.72 4.41
C ILE A 731 -35.02 -19.03 2.92
N PRO A 732 -36.04 -19.52 2.17
CA PRO A 732 -35.96 -19.57 0.72
C PRO A 732 -36.02 -18.13 0.20
N ALA A 733 -34.90 -17.63 -0.33
CA ALA A 733 -34.72 -16.23 -0.71
C ALA A 733 -34.81 -16.01 -2.23
N PHE A 734 -34.15 -16.90 -2.99
CA PHE A 734 -33.96 -16.80 -4.43
C PHE A 734 -33.91 -18.20 -5.09
N ASP A 735 -33.80 -18.22 -6.42
CA ASP A 735 -33.55 -19.41 -7.23
C ASP A 735 -32.05 -19.55 -7.61
N ASP A 736 -31.20 -18.62 -7.15
CA ASP A 736 -29.77 -18.49 -7.47
C ASP A 736 -28.90 -18.12 -6.25
N ALA A 737 -27.58 -18.28 -6.36
CA ALA A 737 -26.64 -18.18 -5.25
C ALA A 737 -26.72 -16.86 -4.46
N VAL A 738 -26.81 -16.96 -3.13
CA VAL A 738 -26.79 -15.81 -2.21
C VAL A 738 -25.34 -15.35 -2.01
N LEU A 739 -25.03 -14.09 -2.31
CA LEU A 739 -23.66 -13.56 -2.35
C LEU A 739 -23.33 -12.62 -1.19
N ASP A 740 -24.34 -11.98 -0.59
CA ASP A 740 -24.19 -11.06 0.54
C ASP A 740 -25.43 -11.06 1.44
N ILE A 741 -25.20 -10.85 2.73
CA ILE A 741 -26.19 -10.84 3.80
C ILE A 741 -25.86 -9.66 4.72
N SER A 742 -26.73 -8.66 4.77
CA SER A 742 -26.57 -7.48 5.63
C SER A 742 -27.78 -7.34 6.56
N VAL A 743 -27.54 -7.06 7.85
CA VAL A 743 -28.59 -6.77 8.84
C VAL A 743 -28.47 -5.33 9.30
N ILE A 744 -29.57 -4.57 9.24
CA ILE A 744 -29.65 -3.17 9.70
C ILE A 744 -30.93 -2.92 10.51
N ASN A 745 -30.91 -1.92 11.38
CA ASN A 745 -32.08 -1.42 12.11
C ASN A 745 -32.85 -0.30 11.36
N LEU A 746 -33.81 0.36 12.02
CA LEU A 746 -34.59 1.48 11.47
C LEU A 746 -33.78 2.77 11.24
N GLU A 747 -32.58 2.86 11.81
CA GLU A 747 -31.64 3.97 11.63
C GLU A 747 -30.60 3.68 10.52
N GLY A 748 -30.57 2.43 10.03
CA GLY A 748 -29.62 1.95 9.03
C GLY A 748 -28.28 1.47 9.60
N GLU A 749 -28.23 1.22 10.91
CA GLU A 749 -27.04 0.77 11.63
C GLU A 749 -27.01 -0.76 11.76
N THR A 750 -25.82 -1.36 11.67
CA THR A 750 -25.60 -2.78 11.95
C THR A 750 -25.79 -3.05 13.45
N PRO A 751 -26.70 -3.94 13.87
CA PRO A 751 -26.94 -4.23 15.29
C PRO A 751 -25.68 -4.72 16.00
N ASN A 752 -25.41 -4.19 17.20
CA ASN A 752 -24.27 -4.57 18.04
C ASN A 752 -24.71 -5.39 19.27
N PRO A 753 -23.86 -6.31 19.75
CA PRO A 753 -24.08 -6.98 21.02
C PRO A 753 -23.89 -5.96 22.15
N GLY A 754 -24.89 -5.84 23.04
CA GLY A 754 -24.82 -5.03 24.25
C GLY A 754 -25.66 -3.75 24.29
N GLU A 755 -26.09 -3.18 23.15
CA GLU A 755 -26.96 -1.97 23.10
C GLU A 755 -28.43 -2.26 23.46
N ASN A 756 -28.67 -2.94 24.58
CA ASN A 756 -29.94 -2.80 25.29
C ASN A 756 -29.94 -1.42 25.99
N LYS A 757 -30.47 -0.40 25.29
CA LYS A 757 -30.87 0.87 25.92
C LYS A 757 -32.03 0.60 26.88
N ALA A 758 -31.67 0.18 28.09
CA ALA A 758 -32.58 -0.05 29.19
C ALA A 758 -33.09 1.28 29.78
N GLU A 759 -33.84 2.04 28.98
CA GLU A 759 -34.81 2.97 29.56
C GLU A 759 -35.74 2.16 30.47
N SER A 760 -35.82 2.57 31.74
CA SER A 760 -36.39 1.75 32.80
C SER A 760 -37.84 1.39 32.50
N ALA A 761 -38.14 0.09 32.40
CA ALA A 761 -39.46 -0.43 32.10
C ALA A 761 -40.44 -0.26 33.27
N SER A 762 -40.84 0.98 33.58
CA SER A 762 -41.87 1.33 34.55
C SER A 762 -43.12 1.88 33.87
N SER A 763 -44.06 0.98 33.59
CA SER A 763 -45.49 1.22 33.32
C SER A 763 -45.83 2.31 32.28
N LEU A 764 -46.01 1.89 31.02
CA LEU A 764 -46.81 2.63 30.04
C LEU A 764 -48.03 1.80 29.61
N SER A 765 -49.16 2.07 30.27
CA SER A 765 -50.49 1.69 29.78
C SER A 765 -50.88 2.54 28.56
N PRO A 766 -51.77 2.07 27.66
CA PRO A 766 -52.36 2.96 26.65
C PRO A 766 -53.15 4.09 27.33
N PRO A 767 -53.22 5.30 26.72
CA PRO A 767 -53.83 6.46 27.36
C PRO A 767 -55.37 6.39 27.39
N GLU A 768 -55.95 6.62 28.57
CA GLU A 768 -57.38 6.97 28.72
C GLU A 768 -57.57 8.50 28.77
N GLU A 769 -58.82 8.96 28.58
CA GLU A 769 -59.14 10.36 28.30
C GLU A 769 -59.07 11.30 29.53
N ASP A 770 -58.57 12.51 29.30
CA ASP A 770 -58.38 13.56 30.31
C ASP A 770 -59.70 14.08 30.91
N PHE A 771 -59.83 14.02 32.25
CA PHE A 771 -60.85 14.79 32.98
C PHE A 771 -60.25 15.62 34.13
N LYS A 772 -60.43 16.93 34.00
CA LYS A 772 -59.88 18.02 34.84
C LYS A 772 -60.06 17.81 36.34
N GLN A 773 -59.01 18.10 37.13
CA GLN A 773 -59.07 19.18 38.13
C GLN A 773 -57.68 19.64 38.63
N LEU A 774 -57.63 20.93 39.00
CA LEU A 774 -56.54 21.66 39.66
C LEU A 774 -57.05 22.12 41.05
N PRO A 775 -56.21 22.65 41.95
CA PRO A 775 -54.92 22.15 42.44
C PRO A 775 -54.87 22.19 43.99
N ASP A 776 -53.74 21.90 44.65
CA ASP A 776 -53.32 22.73 45.80
C ASP A 776 -51.82 22.65 46.15
N ASN A 777 -51.35 23.56 47.00
CA ASN A 777 -49.94 23.83 47.35
C ASN A 777 -49.54 23.26 48.73
N ARG A 778 -48.26 22.86 48.89
CA ARG A 778 -47.43 23.13 50.11
C ARG A 778 -45.93 22.76 49.99
N SER A 779 -45.20 23.57 49.23
CA SER A 779 -43.99 24.32 49.65
C SER A 779 -43.03 23.80 50.76
N ILE A 780 -41.71 23.93 50.49
CA ILE A 780 -40.59 24.20 51.44
C ILE A 780 -40.13 23.01 52.31
N ARG A 781 -38.93 22.43 52.10
CA ARG A 781 -37.59 22.83 52.63
C ARG A 781 -36.49 21.87 52.08
N SER A 782 -35.17 22.12 52.07
CA SER A 782 -34.35 23.34 51.85
C SER A 782 -32.84 23.01 51.92
N GLU A 783 -32.00 23.59 51.02
CA GLU A 783 -30.54 23.81 51.22
C GLU A 783 -29.61 22.56 51.37
N LYS A 784 -28.27 22.60 51.17
CA LYS A 784 -27.31 23.71 50.93
C LYS A 784 -26.02 23.22 50.21
N SER A 785 -25.39 24.12 49.43
CA SER A 785 -23.92 24.32 49.21
C SER A 785 -22.95 23.12 49.08
N THR A 786 -21.96 23.13 48.19
CA THR A 786 -20.85 24.12 48.15
C THR A 786 -20.40 24.55 46.74
N LYS A 787 -19.40 25.44 46.66
CA LYS A 787 -18.95 26.15 45.45
C LYS A 787 -17.42 26.19 45.33
N SER A 788 -16.92 26.15 44.10
CA SER A 788 -15.75 26.93 43.65
C SER A 788 -15.87 27.17 42.14
N ILE A 789 -15.22 28.13 41.48
CA ILE A 789 -15.12 29.60 41.66
C ILE A 789 -14.48 30.12 40.35
N LYS A 790 -15.21 30.94 39.56
CA LYS A 790 -14.74 32.00 38.60
C LYS A 790 -13.75 31.56 37.46
N SER A 791 -13.52 32.26 36.34
CA SER A 791 -13.68 33.68 35.93
C SER A 791 -13.49 33.80 34.38
N VAL A 792 -13.89 34.84 33.60
CA VAL A 792 -14.89 35.93 33.75
C VAL A 792 -15.01 36.72 32.42
N LYS A 793 -16.20 37.29 32.08
CA LYS A 793 -16.50 38.26 30.98
C LYS A 793 -16.34 37.70 29.53
N SER A 794 -16.87 38.30 28.44
CA SER A 794 -17.58 39.58 28.18
C SER A 794 -18.67 39.35 27.08
N THR A 795 -19.99 39.57 27.26
CA THR A 795 -20.82 40.81 27.38
C THR A 795 -21.09 41.63 26.09
N LYS A 796 -22.37 42.03 25.90
CA LYS A 796 -23.01 42.93 24.86
C LYS A 796 -23.49 42.22 23.58
N SER A 797 -24.64 42.55 22.96
CA SER A 797 -25.78 43.45 23.29
C SER A 797 -26.98 43.12 22.34
N VAL A 798 -28.25 42.96 22.79
CA VAL A 798 -29.29 44.01 23.02
C VAL A 798 -29.52 44.86 21.75
N LYS A 799 -30.62 44.78 20.98
CA LYS A 799 -32.06 45.22 21.15
C LYS A 799 -32.86 44.89 19.83
N GLU A 800 -34.20 44.99 19.58
CA GLU A 800 -35.46 45.31 20.31
C GLU A 800 -36.74 44.87 19.50
N GLU A 801 -37.83 44.44 20.20
CA GLU A 801 -39.30 44.60 19.95
C GLU A 801 -40.11 44.26 18.64
N LYS A 802 -41.44 44.37 18.79
CA LYS A 802 -42.64 44.05 17.94
C LYS A 802 -43.27 45.37 17.38
N PRO A 803 -44.27 45.42 16.44
CA PRO A 803 -45.50 44.60 16.41
C PRO A 803 -46.26 44.34 15.06
N ASN A 804 -47.42 43.66 15.21
CA ASN A 804 -48.62 43.48 14.37
C ASN A 804 -49.28 44.77 13.76
N PRO A 805 -50.39 44.72 12.95
CA PRO A 805 -51.19 43.59 12.38
C PRO A 805 -51.61 43.78 10.86
N ASP A 806 -52.72 43.13 10.45
CA ASP A 806 -53.70 43.48 9.38
C ASP A 806 -53.42 43.09 7.91
N SER A 807 -54.41 42.70 7.06
CA SER A 807 -55.84 42.33 7.28
C SER A 807 -56.49 41.65 6.03
N ALA A 808 -57.73 41.15 6.17
CA ALA A 808 -58.78 41.00 5.12
C ALA A 808 -58.59 39.90 4.00
N GLU A 809 -59.63 39.31 3.37
CA GLU A 809 -61.10 39.36 3.58
C GLU A 809 -61.88 38.18 2.93
N SER A 810 -62.90 37.64 3.64
CA SER A 810 -64.18 37.11 3.09
C SER A 810 -64.17 35.84 2.15
N LEU A 811 -65.29 35.18 1.78
CA LEU A 811 -66.72 35.35 2.11
C LEU A 811 -67.47 33.99 2.13
N GLU A 812 -68.54 33.94 2.95
CA GLU A 812 -69.48 32.85 3.32
C GLU A 812 -69.95 31.78 2.29
N LYS A 813 -70.40 30.63 2.81
CA LYS A 813 -71.84 30.27 2.75
C LYS A 813 -72.31 29.26 3.81
N ASN A 814 -73.54 29.47 4.30
CA ASN A 814 -74.22 28.73 5.37
C ASN A 814 -75.43 27.93 4.84
N THR A 815 -75.67 26.73 5.37
CA THR A 815 -77.02 26.14 5.59
C THR A 815 -76.93 25.02 6.65
N GLY A 816 -77.96 24.86 7.49
CA GLY A 816 -78.03 23.81 8.53
C GLY A 816 -79.43 23.18 8.65
N PHE A 817 -79.76 22.68 9.84
CA PHE A 817 -80.96 21.91 10.23
C PHE A 817 -81.04 20.45 9.71
N SER A 818 -81.69 19.47 10.39
CA SER A 818 -81.96 19.27 11.84
C SER A 818 -82.60 17.89 12.12
N LEU A 819 -82.40 17.35 13.35
CA LEU A 819 -83.40 16.64 14.18
C LEU A 819 -84.27 15.48 13.60
N LEU A 820 -84.17 14.24 14.15
CA LEU A 820 -85.22 13.57 14.99
C LEU A 820 -85.03 12.05 15.30
N ARG A 821 -85.25 11.71 16.58
CA ARG A 821 -85.88 10.49 17.19
C ARG A 821 -85.54 9.02 16.77
N LYS A 822 -84.88 8.34 17.71
CA LYS A 822 -85.25 7.04 18.40
C LYS A 822 -86.70 6.54 18.20
N PRO A 823 -87.05 5.22 18.30
CA PRO A 823 -86.58 4.33 19.40
C PRO A 823 -86.52 2.77 19.21
N SER A 824 -85.71 2.10 20.07
CA SER A 824 -85.91 0.82 20.83
C SER A 824 -86.64 -0.42 20.20
N ARG A 825 -86.40 -1.69 20.58
CA ARG A 825 -86.36 -2.25 21.96
C ARG A 825 -86.09 -3.79 22.00
N LYS A 826 -85.35 -4.27 23.01
CA LYS A 826 -85.43 -5.59 23.74
C LYS A 826 -85.38 -6.97 23.01
N GLY A 827 -84.58 -7.88 23.58
CA GLY A 827 -84.79 -9.35 23.62
C GLY A 827 -83.47 -10.14 23.80
N SER A 828 -82.99 -10.52 25.00
CA SER A 828 -83.39 -11.63 25.89
C SER A 828 -83.18 -13.06 25.32
N LYS A 829 -82.61 -14.06 26.00
CA LYS A 829 -81.77 -14.19 27.23
C LYS A 829 -81.43 -15.69 27.43
N SER A 830 -80.47 -16.03 28.30
CA SER A 830 -80.29 -17.35 28.98
C SER A 830 -79.73 -18.53 28.12
N ARG A 831 -79.13 -19.59 28.68
CA ARG A 831 -78.73 -19.88 30.09
C ARG A 831 -77.55 -20.87 30.15
N GLN A 832 -76.85 -20.92 31.30
CA GLN A 832 -75.77 -21.86 31.61
C GLN A 832 -76.28 -23.28 31.93
N LYS A 833 -75.40 -24.28 31.81
CA LYS A 833 -75.14 -25.24 32.92
C LYS A 833 -73.77 -25.91 32.78
N ALA A 834 -73.27 -26.43 33.89
CA ALA A 834 -72.08 -27.28 34.02
C ALA A 834 -72.36 -28.37 35.06
N ASP A 835 -71.60 -29.46 35.06
CA ASP A 835 -71.48 -30.45 36.15
C ASP A 835 -70.18 -31.27 35.95
N SER A 836 -69.65 -31.90 37.02
CA SER A 836 -68.28 -32.45 37.09
C SER A 836 -68.21 -33.78 37.87
N LYS A 837 -67.29 -34.71 37.51
CA LYS A 837 -66.82 -35.83 38.38
C LYS A 837 -65.57 -36.56 37.86
N GLU A 838 -64.99 -37.40 38.73
CA GLU A 838 -63.62 -37.97 38.76
C GLU A 838 -63.63 -39.29 39.60
N PRO A 839 -62.52 -40.07 39.81
CA PRO A 839 -61.39 -40.49 38.93
C PRO A 839 -61.03 -42.02 39.06
N VAL A 840 -59.81 -42.44 38.62
CA VAL A 840 -59.01 -43.67 39.02
C VAL A 840 -59.37 -45.04 38.37
N PRO A 841 -58.43 -46.01 38.10
CA PRO A 841 -56.95 -46.01 37.88
C PRO A 841 -56.53 -46.51 36.46
N ALA A 842 -55.22 -46.77 36.22
CA ALA A 842 -54.64 -47.15 34.91
C ALA A 842 -53.66 -48.35 34.94
N MET A 843 -53.29 -48.88 33.76
CA MET A 843 -52.00 -49.55 33.46
C MET A 843 -51.74 -49.61 31.93
N PRO A 844 -50.49 -49.84 31.44
CA PRO A 844 -49.95 -49.09 30.29
C PRO A 844 -49.54 -49.92 29.06
N ARG A 845 -49.08 -49.24 27.98
CA ARG A 845 -48.02 -49.71 27.07
C ARG A 845 -47.43 -48.63 26.14
N LEU A 846 -46.08 -48.60 26.10
CA LEU A 846 -45.15 -48.12 25.06
C LEU A 846 -45.23 -46.64 24.58
N PRO A 847 -44.08 -46.00 24.26
CA PRO A 847 -44.03 -44.67 23.67
C PRO A 847 -44.14 -44.72 22.13
N ASP A 848 -44.92 -43.81 21.55
CA ASP A 848 -44.95 -43.58 20.10
C ASP A 848 -43.71 -42.82 19.61
N LEU A 849 -43.43 -42.94 18.30
CA LEU A 849 -42.31 -42.24 17.67
C LEU A 849 -42.46 -40.71 17.75
N VAL A 850 -41.32 -40.03 17.90
CA VAL A 850 -41.23 -38.57 17.77
C VAL A 850 -41.68 -38.18 16.35
N GLN A 851 -42.84 -37.53 16.24
CA GLN A 851 -43.26 -36.96 14.97
C GLN A 851 -42.36 -35.78 14.61
N ILE A 852 -41.87 -35.77 13.37
CA ILE A 852 -41.10 -34.66 12.82
C ILE A 852 -42.03 -33.46 12.69
N GLU A 853 -41.92 -32.49 13.60
CA GLU A 853 -42.59 -31.19 13.47
C GLU A 853 -41.93 -30.36 12.36
N ARG A 854 -42.30 -30.67 11.10
CA ARG A 854 -42.34 -29.64 10.07
C ARG A 854 -43.25 -28.54 10.58
N ILE A 855 -42.68 -27.40 11.00
CA ILE A 855 -43.41 -26.21 11.42
C ILE A 855 -44.28 -25.75 10.25
N LYS A 856 -45.54 -26.20 10.24
CA LYS A 856 -46.56 -25.72 9.31
C LYS A 856 -46.65 -24.21 9.47
N HIS A 857 -46.75 -23.47 8.36
CA HIS A 857 -46.88 -22.00 8.37
C HIS A 857 -48.11 -21.54 9.18
N THR A 858 -47.97 -21.42 10.49
CA THR A 858 -48.88 -20.70 11.35
C THR A 858 -48.79 -19.22 10.99
N ARG A 859 -49.96 -18.60 10.78
CA ARG A 859 -50.05 -17.15 10.61
C ARG A 859 -49.71 -16.51 11.95
N HIS A 860 -48.47 -16.06 12.09
CA HIS A 860 -48.09 -15.17 13.18
C HIS A 860 -48.58 -13.77 12.85
N ASP A 861 -49.46 -13.23 13.68
CA ASP A 861 -49.74 -11.80 13.68
C ASP A 861 -48.47 -11.06 14.11
N TYR A 862 -48.14 -9.94 13.43
CA TYR A 862 -47.01 -9.08 13.79
C TYR A 862 -47.04 -8.71 15.28
N ILE A 863 -45.91 -8.97 15.95
CA ILE A 863 -45.63 -8.56 17.33
C ILE A 863 -44.75 -7.31 17.25
N TYR A 864 -45.10 -6.27 17.99
CA TYR A 864 -44.36 -5.01 17.98
C TYR A 864 -42.92 -5.21 18.49
N GLN A 865 -41.94 -5.03 17.61
CA GLN A 865 -40.53 -4.94 17.94
C GLN A 865 -40.21 -3.49 18.33
N GLN A 866 -39.55 -3.27 19.47
CA GLN A 866 -39.10 -1.92 19.83
C GLN A 866 -38.13 -1.36 18.77
N ASP A 867 -37.18 -2.20 18.35
CA ASP A 867 -36.15 -1.91 17.34
C ASP A 867 -36.20 -2.98 16.22
N PRO A 868 -37.07 -2.83 15.20
CA PRO A 868 -37.16 -3.76 14.07
C PRO A 868 -35.89 -3.80 13.23
N HIS A 869 -35.44 -5.01 12.88
CA HIS A 869 -34.32 -5.20 11.96
C HIS A 869 -34.78 -5.66 10.57
N PHE A 870 -34.12 -5.13 9.54
CA PHE A 870 -34.19 -5.60 8.16
C PHE A 870 -33.02 -6.54 7.87
N LEU A 871 -33.34 -7.70 7.28
CA LEU A 871 -32.38 -8.63 6.69
C LEU A 871 -32.36 -8.39 5.16
N ILE A 872 -31.30 -7.76 4.69
CA ILE A 872 -31.03 -7.52 3.26
C ILE A 872 -30.26 -8.74 2.74
N LEU A 873 -30.79 -9.36 1.68
CA LEU A 873 -30.16 -10.48 0.99
C LEU A 873 -29.92 -10.09 -0.47
N VAL A 874 -28.76 -10.43 -1.01
CA VAL A 874 -28.39 -10.20 -2.42
C VAL A 874 -27.97 -11.53 -3.04
N SER A 875 -28.54 -11.89 -4.19
CA SER A 875 -28.08 -12.97 -5.05
C SER A 875 -27.40 -12.43 -6.31
N ALA A 876 -26.87 -13.33 -7.14
CA ALA A 876 -26.28 -12.96 -8.42
C ALA A 876 -27.24 -12.16 -9.32
N THR A 877 -28.55 -12.41 -9.25
CA THR A 877 -29.56 -11.82 -10.15
C THR A 877 -30.67 -11.02 -9.46
N ALA A 878 -30.75 -10.95 -8.12
CA ALA A 878 -31.82 -10.24 -7.42
C ALA A 878 -31.43 -9.73 -6.02
N ILE A 879 -32.26 -8.83 -5.47
CA ILE A 879 -32.16 -8.32 -4.10
C ILE A 879 -33.49 -8.54 -3.38
N SER A 880 -33.45 -8.86 -2.09
CA SER A 880 -34.62 -9.01 -1.22
C SER A 880 -34.40 -8.33 0.13
N VAL A 881 -35.46 -7.71 0.69
CA VAL A 881 -35.47 -7.25 2.09
C VAL A 881 -36.55 -7.99 2.87
N TYR A 882 -36.12 -8.65 3.95
CA TYR A 882 -36.96 -9.41 4.87
C TYR A 882 -37.05 -8.69 6.23
N LEU A 883 -38.18 -8.85 6.93
CA LEU A 883 -38.31 -8.47 8.33
C LEU A 883 -37.80 -9.58 9.25
N SER A 884 -36.74 -9.31 10.01
CA SER A 884 -36.19 -10.27 10.98
C SER A 884 -37.22 -10.59 12.08
N GLY A 885 -37.18 -11.82 12.61
CA GLY A 885 -38.16 -12.31 13.58
C GLY A 885 -39.45 -12.84 12.97
N PHE A 886 -39.73 -12.58 11.69
CA PHE A 886 -40.95 -13.06 11.01
C PHE A 886 -40.69 -13.71 9.65
N ASN A 887 -39.51 -13.52 9.07
CA ASN A 887 -39.10 -14.00 7.74
C ASN A 887 -40.09 -13.61 6.62
N VAL A 888 -40.76 -12.47 6.79
CA VAL A 888 -41.64 -11.87 5.76
C VAL A 888 -40.80 -11.04 4.81
N LYS A 889 -40.77 -11.41 3.52
CA LYS A 889 -40.20 -10.58 2.46
C LYS A 889 -41.07 -9.33 2.29
N LEU A 890 -40.53 -8.17 2.66
CA LEU A 890 -41.20 -6.87 2.52
C LEU A 890 -41.03 -6.30 1.12
N TYR A 891 -39.81 -6.38 0.57
CA TYR A 891 -39.44 -5.80 -0.72
C TYR A 891 -38.54 -6.76 -1.51
N GLY A 892 -38.49 -6.58 -2.83
CA GLY A 892 -37.57 -7.32 -3.71
C GLY A 892 -37.51 -6.69 -5.11
N VAL A 893 -36.35 -6.81 -5.75
CA VAL A 893 -36.11 -6.34 -7.12
C VAL A 893 -35.20 -7.33 -7.86
N GLU A 894 -35.45 -7.53 -9.15
CA GLU A 894 -34.63 -8.35 -10.04
C GLU A 894 -33.57 -7.42 -10.69
N LEU A 895 -32.29 -7.81 -10.69
CA LEU A 895 -31.17 -7.00 -11.20
C LEU A 895 -31.11 -6.99 -12.75
N VAL A 896 -31.70 -7.99 -13.38
CA VAL A 896 -31.64 -8.19 -14.84
C VAL A 896 -32.54 -7.17 -15.55
N GLU A 897 -31.93 -6.31 -16.38
CA GLU A 897 -32.69 -5.45 -17.28
C GLU A 897 -33.21 -6.23 -18.48
N HIS A 898 -34.43 -5.94 -18.91
CA HIS A 898 -35.19 -6.82 -19.78
C HIS A 898 -34.88 -6.69 -21.29
N GLU A 899 -33.95 -5.81 -21.70
CA GLU A 899 -33.65 -5.53 -23.10
C GLU A 899 -32.19 -5.82 -23.53
N LYS A 900 -32.02 -6.96 -24.21
CA LYS A 900 -30.95 -7.29 -25.19
C LYS A 900 -29.48 -7.31 -24.70
N HIS A 901 -29.06 -8.55 -24.43
CA HIS A 901 -27.69 -9.09 -24.46
C HIS A 901 -26.81 -8.75 -23.25
N GLN A 902 -26.32 -9.82 -22.63
CA GLN A 902 -25.60 -9.89 -21.35
C GLN A 902 -26.44 -9.45 -20.14
N THR A 903 -26.60 -10.39 -19.20
CA THR A 903 -27.27 -10.18 -17.91
C THR A 903 -26.18 -10.01 -16.85
N ALA A 904 -25.84 -8.77 -16.52
CA ALA A 904 -24.83 -8.48 -15.51
C ALA A 904 -25.24 -9.05 -14.14
N THR A 905 -24.28 -9.64 -13.43
CA THR A 905 -24.50 -10.30 -12.12
C THR A 905 -23.80 -9.56 -10.99
N ALA A 906 -24.36 -9.64 -9.77
CA ALA A 906 -23.74 -9.04 -8.60
C ALA A 906 -22.40 -9.71 -8.24
N ILE A 907 -21.44 -8.89 -7.79
CA ILE A 907 -20.13 -9.33 -7.28
C ILE A 907 -19.99 -9.01 -5.79
N ARG A 908 -20.29 -7.76 -5.39
CA ARG A 908 -20.31 -7.31 -3.99
C ARG A 908 -21.46 -6.34 -3.78
N SER A 909 -21.92 -6.26 -2.55
CA SER A 909 -22.80 -5.18 -2.10
C SER A 909 -22.33 -4.60 -0.77
N LYS A 910 -22.84 -3.41 -0.44
CA LYS A 910 -22.62 -2.76 0.85
C LYS A 910 -23.76 -1.79 1.16
N VAL A 911 -24.20 -1.75 2.41
CA VAL A 911 -25.00 -0.62 2.91
C VAL A 911 -24.07 0.57 3.09
N ILE A 912 -24.34 1.63 2.32
CA ILE A 912 -23.62 2.89 2.34
C ILE A 912 -24.37 3.88 3.23
N ARG A 913 -23.67 4.49 4.19
CA ARG A 913 -24.21 5.53 5.07
C ARG A 913 -23.85 6.92 4.55
N VAL A 914 -24.75 7.89 4.72
CA VAL A 914 -24.53 9.31 4.45
C VAL A 914 -24.92 10.11 5.68
N GLY A 915 -23.92 10.53 6.46
CA GLY A 915 -24.15 11.04 7.82
C GLY A 915 -24.83 9.99 8.73
N ALA A 916 -25.66 10.46 9.67
CA ALA A 916 -26.25 9.58 10.70
C ALA A 916 -27.38 8.69 10.17
N ASN A 917 -28.42 9.28 9.56
CA ASN A 917 -29.72 8.62 9.37
C ASN A 917 -30.11 8.41 7.89
N ILE A 918 -29.14 8.47 6.97
CA ILE A 918 -29.37 8.24 5.54
C ILE A 918 -28.54 7.02 5.11
N CYS A 919 -29.19 6.05 4.48
CA CYS A 919 -28.56 4.84 3.96
C CYS A 919 -29.07 4.48 2.56
N THR A 920 -28.21 3.89 1.74
CA THR A 920 -28.54 3.30 0.43
C THR A 920 -27.78 1.99 0.27
N LEU A 921 -28.36 1.02 -0.44
CA LEU A 921 -27.63 -0.18 -0.84
C LEU A 921 -26.85 0.12 -2.12
N ALA A 922 -25.55 -0.18 -2.13
CA ALA A 922 -24.75 -0.23 -3.35
C ALA A 922 -24.52 -1.70 -3.74
N VAL A 923 -24.58 -1.98 -5.04
CA VAL A 923 -24.27 -3.30 -5.63
C VAL A 923 -23.32 -3.09 -6.80
N LEU A 924 -22.12 -3.67 -6.71
CA LEU A 924 -21.15 -3.78 -7.80
C LEU A 924 -21.49 -4.99 -8.66
N LEU A 925 -21.56 -4.79 -9.98
CA LEU A 925 -21.84 -5.82 -10.98
C LEU A 925 -20.57 -6.22 -11.75
N ASP A 926 -20.59 -7.41 -12.36
CA ASP A 926 -19.51 -7.96 -13.19
C ASP A 926 -19.20 -7.19 -14.48
N ASP A 927 -20.16 -6.40 -14.97
CA ASP A 927 -19.99 -5.47 -16.10
C ASP A 927 -19.31 -4.14 -15.72
N GLY A 928 -18.93 -3.97 -14.45
CA GLY A 928 -18.28 -2.76 -13.93
C GLY A 928 -19.23 -1.65 -13.50
N HIS A 929 -20.55 -1.86 -13.46
CA HIS A 929 -21.48 -0.87 -12.90
C HIS A 929 -21.67 -1.00 -11.39
N ILE A 930 -21.76 0.14 -10.71
CA ILE A 930 -22.25 0.25 -9.33
C ILE A 930 -23.69 0.78 -9.39
N ARG A 931 -24.66 -0.05 -9.01
CA ARG A 931 -26.08 0.33 -8.92
C ARG A 931 -26.45 0.68 -7.48
N LEU A 932 -27.24 1.74 -7.31
CA LEU A 932 -27.71 2.22 -6.01
C LEU A 932 -29.22 2.00 -5.86
N PHE A 933 -29.64 1.47 -4.71
CA PHE A 933 -31.04 1.15 -4.40
C PHE A 933 -31.46 1.72 -3.04
N SER A 934 -32.66 2.29 -2.98
CA SER A 934 -33.23 2.84 -1.74
C SER A 934 -33.44 1.76 -0.68
N LEU A 935 -33.18 2.06 0.58
CA LEU A 935 -33.55 1.19 1.69
C LEU A 935 -34.79 1.72 2.43
N PRO A 936 -35.65 0.84 2.98
CA PRO A 936 -35.71 -0.61 2.74
C PRO A 936 -36.37 -0.98 1.39
N ALA A 937 -36.96 0.00 0.67
CA ALA A 937 -37.94 -0.23 -0.40
C ALA A 937 -37.40 -0.71 -1.77
N LEU A 938 -36.09 -0.86 -1.93
CA LEU A 938 -35.38 -1.34 -3.14
C LEU A 938 -35.72 -0.63 -4.47
N LYS A 939 -36.13 0.65 -4.43
CA LYS A 939 -36.29 1.48 -5.64
C LYS A 939 -34.90 1.80 -6.22
N PRO A 940 -34.64 1.59 -7.52
CA PRO A 940 -33.40 2.06 -8.14
C PRO A 940 -33.26 3.58 -8.00
N LEU A 941 -32.07 4.04 -7.60
CA LEU A 941 -31.74 5.46 -7.43
C LEU A 941 -30.79 5.94 -8.52
N HIS A 942 -29.72 5.20 -8.77
CA HIS A 942 -28.68 5.60 -9.73
C HIS A 942 -27.87 4.39 -10.25
N THR A 943 -27.08 4.61 -11.29
CA THR A 943 -26.12 3.63 -11.81
C THR A 943 -24.88 4.37 -12.30
N LEU A 944 -23.73 4.02 -11.72
CA LEU A 944 -22.42 4.58 -12.04
C LEU A 944 -21.59 3.52 -12.77
N ARG A 945 -20.68 3.94 -13.65
CA ARG A 945 -19.81 3.05 -14.42
C ARG A 945 -18.36 3.21 -14.01
N LEU A 946 -17.70 2.12 -13.65
CA LEU A 946 -16.25 2.11 -13.46
C LEU A 946 -15.55 2.16 -14.82
N GLU A 947 -14.55 3.03 -14.93
CA GLU A 947 -13.61 3.08 -16.05
C GLU A 947 -12.23 2.57 -15.59
N ASN A 948 -11.34 2.20 -16.51
CA ASN A 948 -9.95 1.85 -16.22
C ASN A 948 -9.78 0.92 -15.00
N TYR A 949 -10.31 -0.30 -15.09
CA TYR A 949 -10.18 -1.36 -14.09
C TYR A 949 -9.79 -2.67 -14.77
N MET A 950 -9.19 -3.61 -14.05
CA MET A 950 -8.81 -4.94 -14.53
C MET A 950 -9.99 -5.92 -14.36
N PRO A 951 -10.70 -6.33 -15.44
CA PRO A 951 -11.97 -7.06 -15.29
C PRO A 951 -11.80 -8.44 -14.65
N GLU A 952 -10.67 -9.10 -14.92
CA GLU A 952 -10.30 -10.41 -14.36
C GLU A 952 -10.22 -10.39 -12.82
N ARG A 953 -9.89 -9.23 -12.24
CA ARG A 953 -9.71 -9.02 -10.79
C ARG A 953 -10.86 -8.24 -10.13
N LEU A 954 -11.96 -7.95 -10.85
CA LEU A 954 -13.07 -7.15 -10.32
C LEU A 954 -13.75 -7.79 -9.09
N ARG A 955 -13.63 -9.11 -8.91
CA ARG A 955 -14.13 -9.85 -7.74
C ARG A 955 -13.37 -9.57 -6.43
N GLU A 956 -12.16 -9.04 -6.52
CA GLU A 956 -11.33 -8.60 -5.39
C GLU A 956 -11.69 -7.17 -4.93
N ALA A 957 -12.51 -6.44 -5.70
CA ALA A 957 -12.85 -5.06 -5.36
C ALA A 957 -13.64 -4.95 -4.05
N THR A 958 -13.25 -4.02 -3.19
CA THR A 958 -13.89 -3.78 -1.89
C THR A 958 -14.83 -2.57 -1.94
N LEU A 959 -15.92 -2.61 -1.16
CA LEU A 959 -16.86 -1.50 -0.98
C LEU A 959 -16.92 -1.09 0.49
N SER A 960 -16.69 0.19 0.77
CA SER A 960 -16.75 0.76 2.12
C SER A 960 -18.14 1.24 2.48
N ALA A 961 -18.41 1.41 3.79
CA ALA A 961 -19.67 1.99 4.26
C ALA A 961 -19.79 3.51 4.00
N ASP A 962 -18.69 4.20 3.69
CA ASP A 962 -18.68 5.65 3.37
C ASP A 962 -18.72 5.94 1.86
N GLY A 963 -18.87 4.92 1.01
CA GLY A 963 -19.06 5.10 -0.44
C GLY A 963 -17.77 5.25 -1.22
N ARG A 964 -16.76 4.45 -0.88
CA ARG A 964 -15.54 4.22 -1.64
C ARG A 964 -15.52 2.82 -2.23
N VAL A 965 -14.77 2.68 -3.32
CA VAL A 965 -14.39 1.42 -3.94
C VAL A 965 -12.87 1.37 -4.06
N THR A 966 -12.25 0.26 -3.65
CA THR A 966 -10.83 -0.03 -3.92
C THR A 966 -10.77 -1.16 -4.93
N LEU A 967 -10.06 -0.98 -6.05
CA LEU A 967 -10.00 -1.96 -7.14
C LEU A 967 -8.64 -1.98 -7.86
N TRP A 968 -8.36 -3.07 -8.57
CA TRP A 968 -7.19 -3.20 -9.45
C TRP A 968 -7.37 -2.46 -10.77
N THR A 969 -6.40 -1.61 -11.10
CA THR A 969 -6.33 -0.87 -12.38
C THR A 969 -5.32 -1.49 -13.34
N GLN A 970 -4.23 -2.05 -12.81
CA GLN A 970 -3.21 -2.83 -13.53
C GLN A 970 -2.77 -4.05 -12.69
N LYS A 971 -1.76 -4.80 -13.18
CA LYS A 971 -1.26 -6.01 -12.51
C LYS A 971 -0.76 -5.75 -11.07
N TYR A 972 -0.06 -4.64 -10.84
CA TYR A 972 0.49 -4.26 -9.53
C TYR A 972 -0.05 -2.90 -9.04
N GLU A 973 -1.14 -2.39 -9.64
CA GLU A 973 -1.70 -1.05 -9.36
C GLU A 973 -3.14 -1.15 -8.87
N LEU A 974 -3.42 -0.48 -7.76
CA LEU A 974 -4.75 -0.25 -7.22
C LEU A 974 -5.12 1.22 -7.33
N GLU A 975 -6.40 1.51 -7.49
CA GLU A 975 -6.97 2.82 -7.15
C GLU A 975 -8.06 2.70 -6.10
N GLN A 976 -8.06 3.64 -5.16
CA GLN A 976 -9.24 3.93 -4.34
C GLN A 976 -9.99 5.13 -4.93
N ARG A 977 -11.30 5.00 -5.06
CA ARG A 977 -12.19 6.01 -5.65
C ARG A 977 -13.43 6.21 -4.77
N THR A 978 -13.92 7.44 -4.61
CA THR A 978 -15.24 7.71 -4.00
C THR A 978 -16.32 7.81 -5.06
N PHE A 979 -17.54 7.42 -4.70
CA PHE A 979 -18.76 7.68 -5.45
C PHE A 979 -19.85 8.41 -4.61
N MET A 980 -19.51 8.81 -3.38
CA MET A 980 -20.41 9.51 -2.43
C MET A 980 -19.83 10.86 -2.00
N PRO A 981 -19.89 11.90 -2.85
CA PRO A 981 -19.36 13.22 -2.51
C PRO A 981 -20.08 13.89 -1.32
N GLN A 982 -21.31 13.48 -1.00
CA GLN A 982 -22.02 13.93 0.21
C GLN A 982 -21.25 13.65 1.51
N ASN A 983 -20.43 12.59 1.54
CA ASN A 983 -19.59 12.23 2.69
C ASN A 983 -18.31 13.07 2.80
N GLN A 984 -18.05 14.00 1.87
CA GLN A 984 -16.99 15.01 1.93
C GLN A 984 -15.59 14.44 2.19
N ILE A 985 -15.35 13.21 1.71
CA ILE A 985 -14.04 12.55 1.77
C ILE A 985 -13.03 13.42 1.00
N PRO A 986 -11.97 13.92 1.65
CA PRO A 986 -11.01 14.81 0.99
C PRO A 986 -10.07 13.99 0.10
N PHE A 987 -9.83 14.47 -1.12
CA PHE A 987 -8.86 13.93 -2.06
C PHE A 987 -8.23 15.05 -2.90
N GLY A 988 -7.02 14.81 -3.42
CA GLY A 988 -6.34 15.75 -4.31
C GLY A 988 -4.83 15.50 -4.46
N GLU A 989 -4.37 15.38 -5.70
CA GLU A 989 -2.99 15.02 -6.08
C GLU A 989 -2.21 16.22 -6.66
N ASP A 990 -2.44 17.43 -6.13
CA ASP A 990 -1.77 18.68 -6.53
C ASP A 990 -0.31 18.74 -6.04
N ILE A 991 0.55 17.88 -6.56
CA ILE A 991 2.00 17.86 -6.25
C ILE A 991 2.76 18.63 -7.33
N LEU A 992 3.49 19.67 -6.93
CA LEU A 992 4.45 20.40 -7.74
C LEU A 992 5.81 19.68 -7.68
N LEU A 993 6.25 19.07 -8.78
CA LEU A 993 7.46 18.24 -8.78
C LEU A 993 8.76 19.05 -8.67
N HIS A 994 8.80 20.24 -9.27
CA HIS A 994 9.99 21.11 -9.26
C HIS A 994 9.78 22.37 -8.42
N ASN A 995 10.68 22.60 -7.47
CA ASN A 995 10.80 23.85 -6.73
C ASN A 995 11.73 24.82 -7.48
N GLY A 996 11.26 26.04 -7.76
CA GLY A 996 12.06 27.09 -8.41
C GLY A 996 13.07 27.80 -7.49
N ASP A 997 12.92 27.65 -6.16
CA ASP A 997 13.82 28.26 -5.17
C ASP A 997 15.09 27.42 -4.94
N ILE A 998 15.10 26.15 -5.39
CA ILE A 998 16.29 25.29 -5.34
C ILE A 998 17.17 25.62 -6.53
N MET A 999 18.25 26.38 -6.28
CA MET A 999 19.27 26.64 -7.28
C MET A 999 20.25 25.47 -7.40
N ILE A 1000 20.56 25.05 -8.63
CA ILE A 1000 21.73 24.20 -8.90
C ILE A 1000 23.01 24.92 -8.41
N PRO A 1001 23.95 24.24 -7.72
CA PRO A 1001 25.25 24.82 -7.37
C PRO A 1001 26.00 25.32 -8.62
N PRO A 1002 26.95 26.26 -8.52
CA PRO A 1002 27.71 26.72 -9.67
C PRO A 1002 28.63 25.62 -10.22
N HIS A 1003 28.60 25.39 -11.54
CA HIS A 1003 29.42 24.35 -12.19
C HIS A 1003 30.94 24.57 -11.92
N PRO A 1004 31.73 23.53 -11.56
CA PRO A 1004 33.13 23.67 -11.13
C PRO A 1004 34.03 24.47 -12.08
N SER A 1005 33.86 24.37 -13.40
CA SER A 1005 34.64 25.14 -14.37
C SER A 1005 34.46 26.66 -14.25
N THR A 1006 33.36 27.14 -13.65
CA THR A 1006 33.11 28.57 -13.40
C THR A 1006 33.82 29.10 -12.14
N ALA A 1007 34.14 28.24 -11.17
CA ALA A 1007 34.69 28.63 -9.87
C ALA A 1007 36.18 29.04 -9.90
N THR A 1008 36.90 28.74 -10.98
CA THR A 1008 38.37 28.89 -11.06
C THR A 1008 38.87 30.32 -11.30
N GLN A 1009 37.98 31.30 -11.51
CA GLN A 1009 38.37 32.68 -11.82
C GLN A 1009 38.36 33.65 -10.62
N ARG A 1010 39.52 33.77 -9.94
CA ARG A 1010 40.25 35.04 -9.66
C ARG A 1010 41.31 34.92 -8.53
N PRO A 1011 42.45 34.24 -8.77
CA PRO A 1011 43.69 34.65 -8.10
C PRO A 1011 44.05 36.08 -8.54
N LYS A 1012 44.63 36.88 -7.63
CA LYS A 1012 45.18 38.21 -7.97
C LYS A 1012 46.42 38.02 -8.85
N LYS A 1013 46.28 38.13 -10.17
CA LYS A 1013 47.36 37.89 -11.15
C LYS A 1013 48.60 38.73 -10.83
N SER A 1014 49.73 38.06 -10.66
CA SER A 1014 51.04 38.72 -10.72
C SER A 1014 51.38 39.10 -12.16
N TRP A 1015 52.31 40.04 -12.32
CA TRP A 1015 52.87 40.38 -13.64
C TRP A 1015 53.51 39.15 -14.32
N LEU A 1016 54.16 38.27 -13.54
CA LEU A 1016 54.74 37.02 -14.04
C LEU A 1016 53.69 36.01 -14.52
N ASP A 1017 52.53 35.93 -13.85
CA ASP A 1017 51.40 35.07 -14.28
C ASP A 1017 50.79 35.56 -15.61
N THR A 1018 50.96 36.85 -15.92
CA THR A 1018 50.47 37.44 -17.18
C THR A 1018 51.35 37.04 -18.36
N VAL A 1019 52.65 36.83 -18.14
CA VAL A 1019 53.59 36.37 -19.18
C VAL A 1019 53.53 34.85 -19.36
N SER A 1020 53.44 34.08 -18.28
CA SER A 1020 53.28 32.61 -18.36
C SER A 1020 51.88 32.20 -18.82
N GLY A 1021 50.86 33.00 -18.53
CA GLY A 1021 49.49 32.81 -19.00
C GLY A 1021 49.30 33.03 -20.50
N ALA A 1022 50.22 33.74 -21.18
CA ALA A 1022 50.12 34.03 -22.61
C ALA A 1022 50.23 32.79 -23.53
N PHE A 1023 50.71 31.66 -23.00
CA PHE A 1023 50.93 30.42 -23.74
C PHE A 1023 50.07 29.23 -23.26
N LYS A 1024 49.16 29.44 -22.30
CA LYS A 1024 48.19 28.42 -21.88
C LYS A 1024 46.86 28.67 -22.60
N LYS A 1025 46.30 27.62 -23.25
CA LYS A 1025 44.91 27.67 -23.75
C LYS A 1025 43.97 28.02 -22.58
N ASN A 1026 42.98 28.88 -22.84
CA ASN A 1026 41.97 29.22 -21.83
C ASN A 1026 41.19 27.95 -21.42
N VAL A 1027 40.83 27.88 -20.13
CA VAL A 1027 39.94 26.84 -19.59
C VAL A 1027 38.63 26.86 -20.37
N PHE A 1028 38.17 25.70 -20.83
CA PHE A 1028 36.92 25.57 -21.56
C PHE A 1028 35.72 25.81 -20.65
N THR A 1029 34.80 26.66 -21.08
CA THR A 1029 33.60 27.02 -20.33
C THR A 1029 32.35 26.51 -21.02
N ILE A 1030 31.24 26.44 -20.26
CA ILE A 1030 29.91 26.11 -20.82
C ILE A 1030 29.54 27.08 -21.95
N HIS A 1031 30.00 28.34 -21.89
CA HIS A 1031 29.78 29.34 -22.93
C HIS A 1031 30.52 29.00 -24.24
N ASP A 1032 31.75 28.47 -24.16
CA ASP A 1032 32.50 28.02 -25.33
C ASP A 1032 31.83 26.80 -25.98
N LEU A 1033 31.32 25.87 -25.17
CA LEU A 1033 30.52 24.72 -25.61
C LEU A 1033 29.22 25.15 -26.31
N ASP A 1034 28.44 26.05 -25.68
CA ASP A 1034 27.22 26.61 -26.28
C ASP A 1034 27.50 27.25 -27.65
N MET A 1035 28.58 28.03 -27.78
CA MET A 1035 28.96 28.66 -29.04
C MET A 1035 29.29 27.64 -30.13
N MET A 1036 30.08 26.60 -29.83
CA MET A 1036 30.46 25.59 -30.83
C MET A 1036 29.27 24.71 -31.26
N MET A 1037 28.38 24.36 -30.33
CA MET A 1037 27.12 23.65 -30.67
C MET A 1037 26.15 24.53 -31.50
N GLY A 1038 26.41 25.83 -31.57
CA GLY A 1038 25.79 26.76 -32.53
C GLY A 1038 24.83 27.78 -31.92
N ARG A 1039 24.81 27.92 -30.59
CA ARG A 1039 24.03 28.95 -29.88
C ARG A 1039 24.76 30.28 -29.88
N VAL A 1040 24.20 31.25 -30.60
CA VAL A 1040 24.69 32.63 -30.61
C VAL A 1040 24.05 33.40 -29.43
N PRO A 1041 24.83 34.08 -28.56
CA PRO A 1041 24.27 34.88 -27.48
C PRO A 1041 23.32 35.97 -28.01
N ALA A 1042 22.24 36.27 -27.26
CA ALA A 1042 21.23 37.23 -27.69
C ALA A 1042 21.78 38.62 -28.06
N ALA A 1043 22.86 39.06 -27.40
CA ALA A 1043 23.56 40.31 -27.73
C ALA A 1043 24.30 40.26 -29.08
N ALA A 1044 24.86 39.12 -29.47
CA ALA A 1044 25.52 38.93 -30.76
C ALA A 1044 24.49 38.79 -31.90
N ALA A 1045 23.39 38.05 -31.68
CA ALA A 1045 22.26 37.99 -32.60
C ALA A 1045 21.64 39.39 -32.85
N ALA A 1046 21.55 40.22 -31.80
CA ALA A 1046 21.13 41.61 -31.93
C ALA A 1046 22.12 42.48 -32.72
N ALA A 1047 23.43 42.19 -32.67
CA ALA A 1047 24.45 42.88 -33.45
C ALA A 1047 24.40 42.49 -34.94
N GLU A 1048 24.20 41.21 -35.27
CA GLU A 1048 24.01 40.76 -36.66
C GLU A 1048 22.70 41.31 -37.27
N ALA A 1049 21.63 41.42 -36.47
CA ALA A 1049 20.38 42.08 -36.86
C ALA A 1049 20.51 43.60 -37.06
N GLN A 1050 21.64 44.20 -36.67
CA GLN A 1050 21.98 45.60 -36.92
C GLN A 1050 22.96 45.76 -38.10
N SER A 1051 23.99 44.91 -38.21
CA SER A 1051 24.95 44.96 -39.33
C SER A 1051 24.30 44.66 -40.68
N SER A 1052 23.35 43.72 -40.71
CA SER A 1052 22.55 43.36 -41.89
C SER A 1052 21.65 44.48 -42.44
N LYS A 1053 21.51 45.61 -41.74
CA LYS A 1053 20.76 46.80 -42.20
C LYS A 1053 21.66 47.93 -42.75
N ALA A 1054 22.98 47.74 -42.77
CA ALA A 1054 23.95 48.80 -43.06
C ALA A 1054 24.68 48.69 -44.42
N SER A 1055 24.28 47.79 -45.32
CA SER A 1055 24.89 47.60 -46.64
C SER A 1055 24.01 48.15 -47.78
N GLY A 1056 24.29 49.40 -48.19
CA GLY A 1056 23.65 50.03 -49.36
C GLY A 1056 24.47 51.17 -49.96
N ASN A 1057 24.68 51.10 -51.28
CA ASN A 1057 25.35 52.06 -52.18
C ASN A 1057 26.89 52.19 -52.06
N GLU A 1058 27.50 52.87 -53.04
CA GLU A 1058 28.77 52.43 -53.65
C GLU A 1058 29.96 53.41 -53.57
N ALA A 1059 31.16 52.82 -53.72
CA ALA A 1059 32.33 53.29 -54.48
C ALA A 1059 32.93 54.72 -54.28
N ALA A 1060 34.15 54.75 -53.75
CA ALA A 1060 35.21 55.71 -54.12
C ALA A 1060 36.61 55.08 -53.98
N LYS A 1061 37.62 55.59 -54.69
CA LYS A 1061 39.03 55.11 -54.63
C LYS A 1061 39.94 56.04 -53.78
N PRO A 1062 41.10 55.56 -53.27
CA PRO A 1062 41.79 56.18 -52.13
C PRO A 1062 43.05 57.01 -52.46
N GLN A 1063 43.42 57.93 -51.55
CA GLN A 1063 44.83 58.23 -51.18
C GLN A 1063 44.91 58.87 -49.76
N PRO A 1064 46.09 58.95 -49.12
CA PRO A 1064 46.19 59.00 -47.65
C PRO A 1064 46.76 60.31 -47.05
N GLN A 1065 46.43 60.57 -45.77
CA GLN A 1065 47.23 61.41 -44.86
C GLN A 1065 47.30 60.80 -43.45
N ARG A 1066 48.48 60.90 -42.80
CA ARG A 1066 48.75 60.47 -41.41
C ARG A 1066 49.11 61.69 -40.56
N SER A 1067 48.23 62.11 -39.63
CA SER A 1067 48.61 62.80 -38.39
C SER A 1067 47.40 62.93 -37.45
N GLY A 1068 47.58 62.73 -36.14
CA GLY A 1068 46.51 62.91 -35.14
C GLY A 1068 46.67 62.06 -33.88
N VAL A 1069 46.55 60.73 -34.04
CA VAL A 1069 46.35 59.74 -32.94
C VAL A 1069 47.38 59.82 -31.79
N PHE A 1070 48.64 60.19 -32.08
CA PHE A 1070 49.71 60.19 -31.07
C PHE A 1070 49.57 61.26 -29.99
N LYS A 1071 48.88 62.38 -30.22
CA LYS A 1071 48.78 63.44 -29.22
C LYS A 1071 47.77 63.08 -28.11
N GLU A 1072 46.59 62.63 -28.52
CA GLU A 1072 45.50 62.25 -27.61
C GLU A 1072 45.88 61.08 -26.68
N LEU A 1073 46.76 60.19 -27.13
CA LEU A 1073 47.29 59.08 -26.31
C LEU A 1073 48.23 59.58 -25.19
N SER A 1074 49.00 60.65 -25.44
CA SER A 1074 49.94 61.23 -24.47
C SER A 1074 49.19 61.94 -23.34
N ASP A 1075 48.18 62.73 -23.67
CA ASP A 1075 47.40 63.50 -22.69
C ASP A 1075 46.65 62.55 -21.73
N LYS A 1076 46.05 61.47 -22.27
CA LYS A 1076 45.39 60.40 -21.50
C LYS A 1076 46.34 59.51 -20.68
N MET A 1077 47.66 59.59 -20.91
CA MET A 1077 48.66 58.88 -20.12
C MET A 1077 49.08 59.68 -18.89
N ASN A 1078 49.22 61.01 -18.99
CA ASN A 1078 49.45 61.87 -17.83
C ASN A 1078 48.26 61.84 -16.84
N GLU A 1079 47.03 61.91 -17.34
CA GLU A 1079 45.79 61.85 -16.54
C GLU A 1079 45.61 60.51 -15.76
N ARG A 1080 46.39 59.48 -16.13
CA ARG A 1080 46.49 58.20 -15.40
C ARG A 1080 47.63 58.19 -14.38
N GLY A 1081 48.70 58.94 -14.59
CA GLY A 1081 49.81 59.08 -13.65
C GLY A 1081 49.39 59.74 -12.34
N GLU A 1082 48.64 60.84 -12.41
CA GLU A 1082 48.16 61.55 -11.22
C GLU A 1082 47.18 60.69 -10.39
N ARG A 1083 46.22 60.02 -11.05
CA ARG A 1083 45.27 59.11 -10.37
C ARG A 1083 45.93 57.86 -9.76
N LEU A 1084 47.09 57.45 -10.24
CA LEU A 1084 47.88 56.37 -9.62
C LEU A 1084 48.50 56.82 -8.30
N ASN A 1085 48.95 58.08 -8.22
CA ASN A 1085 49.57 58.65 -7.02
C ASN A 1085 48.54 58.85 -5.88
N GLU A 1086 47.31 59.28 -6.21
CA GLU A 1086 46.18 59.31 -5.26
C GLU A 1086 45.76 57.92 -4.75
N LEU A 1087 46.03 56.86 -5.53
CA LEU A 1087 45.66 55.50 -5.19
C LEU A 1087 46.64 54.89 -4.19
N ASP A 1088 47.95 55.16 -4.35
CA ASP A 1088 48.99 54.64 -3.45
C ASP A 1088 48.86 55.19 -2.03
N GLN A 1089 48.55 56.48 -1.87
CA GLN A 1089 48.23 57.05 -0.54
C GLN A 1089 47.06 56.31 0.14
N LYS A 1090 45.98 56.02 -0.60
CA LYS A 1090 44.82 55.26 -0.06
C LYS A 1090 45.17 53.81 0.26
N PHE A 1091 46.14 53.21 -0.43
CA PHE A 1091 46.65 51.89 -0.06
C PHE A 1091 47.48 51.92 1.22
N GLN A 1092 48.25 52.98 1.47
CA GLN A 1092 48.99 53.13 2.74
C GLN A 1092 48.03 53.28 3.93
N ASP A 1093 47.02 54.15 3.83
CA ASP A 1093 45.98 54.33 4.87
C ASP A 1093 45.23 53.02 5.16
N MET A 1094 44.83 52.28 4.10
CA MET A 1094 44.12 51.00 4.24
C MET A 1094 45.00 49.91 4.87
N ASN A 1095 46.32 49.93 4.63
CA ASN A 1095 47.25 48.97 5.23
C ASN A 1095 47.45 49.22 6.74
N VAL A 1096 47.48 50.49 7.16
CA VAL A 1096 47.46 50.86 8.60
C VAL A 1096 46.19 50.35 9.25
N ALA A 1097 45.01 50.64 8.67
CA ALA A 1097 43.73 50.16 9.19
C ALA A 1097 43.63 48.62 9.26
N SER A 1098 44.19 47.91 8.27
CA SER A 1098 44.29 46.45 8.27
C SER A 1098 45.13 45.91 9.42
N SER A 1099 46.22 46.60 9.80
CA SER A 1099 47.08 46.20 10.91
C SER A 1099 46.38 46.35 12.27
N ASP A 1100 45.57 47.41 12.42
CA ASP A 1100 44.79 47.66 13.63
C ASP A 1100 43.63 46.67 13.79
N PHE A 1101 42.96 46.30 12.69
CA PHE A 1101 41.93 45.26 12.72
C PHE A 1101 42.50 43.89 13.16
N LEU A 1102 43.63 43.47 12.59
CA LEU A 1102 44.29 42.21 12.98
C LEU A 1102 44.76 42.22 14.44
N ARG A 1103 45.18 43.38 14.96
CA ARG A 1103 45.52 43.58 16.38
C ARG A 1103 44.29 43.43 17.28
N ALA A 1104 43.17 44.06 16.93
CA ALA A 1104 41.91 43.94 17.66
C ALA A 1104 41.34 42.51 17.65
N VAL A 1105 41.46 41.78 16.53
CA VAL A 1105 41.03 40.36 16.43
C VAL A 1105 41.87 39.44 17.32
N ARG A 1106 43.19 39.69 17.46
CA ARG A 1106 44.02 38.95 18.42
C ARG A 1106 43.62 39.22 19.86
N GLU A 1107 43.43 40.49 20.24
CA GLU A 1107 42.94 40.85 21.58
C GLU A 1107 41.58 40.22 21.90
N TYR A 1108 40.66 40.19 20.92
CA TYR A 1108 39.36 39.55 21.08
C TYR A 1108 39.50 38.04 21.34
N ASN A 1109 40.31 37.34 20.54
CA ASN A 1109 40.54 35.90 20.69
C ASN A 1109 41.23 35.57 22.03
N GLU A 1110 42.19 36.38 22.47
CA GLU A 1110 42.83 36.22 23.79
C GLU A 1110 41.86 36.46 24.96
N ARG A 1111 40.88 37.34 24.81
CA ARG A 1111 39.82 37.56 25.81
C ARG A 1111 38.83 36.39 25.86
N GLN A 1112 38.47 35.80 24.71
CA GLN A 1112 37.62 34.60 24.68
C GLN A 1112 38.34 33.36 25.25
N ALA A 1113 39.62 33.15 24.91
CA ALA A 1113 40.43 32.04 25.41
C ALA A 1113 40.67 32.04 26.94
N ARG A 1114 40.31 33.12 27.65
CA ARG A 1114 40.41 33.23 29.11
C ARG A 1114 39.12 32.93 29.86
N LYS A 1115 37.98 32.76 29.16
CA LYS A 1115 36.72 32.34 29.79
C LYS A 1115 36.73 30.83 30.08
N LYS A 1116 36.19 30.44 31.24
CA LYS A 1116 36.01 29.02 31.59
C LYS A 1116 34.60 28.55 31.24
N TRP A 1117 34.46 27.25 31.00
CA TRP A 1117 33.32 26.62 30.33
C TRP A 1117 31.98 26.61 31.11
N TRP A 1118 31.91 27.29 32.26
CA TRP A 1118 30.72 27.38 33.11
C TRP A 1118 30.25 28.83 33.36
N GLU A 1119 30.75 29.81 32.59
CA GLU A 1119 30.29 31.20 32.58
C GLU A 1119 29.54 31.56 31.28
N PHE A 1120 28.52 30.76 30.97
CA PHE A 1120 27.53 30.95 29.90
C PHE A 1120 26.13 30.59 30.41
#